data_AF-A0AAE1RUQ4-F1
#
_entry.id   AF-A0AAE1RUQ4-F1
#
_cell.length_a   1.000
_cell.length_b   1.000
_cell.length_c   1.000
_cell.angle_alpha   90.00
_cell.angle_beta   90.00
_cell.angle_gamma   90.00
#
_symmetry.space_group_name_H-M   'P 1'
#
loop_
_entity.id
_entity.type
_entity.pdbx_description
1 polymer ?
#
loop_
_entity_poly.entity_id
_entity_poly.type
_entity_poly.pdbx_seq_one_letter_code
_entity_poly.pdbx_strand_id
1 'polypeptide(L)'
;MENHHKHTERSSTTSGRRSLKRKLDEDLEDDRNVASDDTQQDLAREVRTQVEILESSFSSSESDRASSKRAIHVLSELAKNEEIVNVIVDCGAVPALVQHLQAPPYVSESEGEGNQMPYEHEVEKGSAFTLGLLAIKPEHQQLIVDAGALPHLVNLLKRHRDAQNSRAVNGVIRRAADAVTNLAHENSSIKTCVRIEGGIPPLVELLEFVDSKVQRAAAGSLRTLAFKNDENKNQIVECNALPTLILMLRSEDTAIHYEAVGVIGNLVHSSPNIKKEVLLAGALQPVIGLLSSSCSESQREAALLLGQFAATDSDCKIHIVQRGAVPPLIEMLQSPDAQLREMSAFALGRLAQVDTHNQAGIAHCGGIIPLLKLLDSKNGSLQHNAAFALYGLADNEDNVADLINVGGVQKLQDGEFIVQPWAPKLSSLTMQPTRDCVAKTLKRLEEKIHGRILGHLLYLMRIGEKVIQRRVALALAHLCSPDDQKSIFIDNNGLELLLELLESTNLKHQRDGSVALCKLANKASSLSQVDAAPPSPVPQVYLGEQYVNNSTLSDVTFLVEGKRFYAHRICLLASSDAFRAMFDGGYRERDAKDIEIPNIRGDVFELMMRYIYTGSVDVNLDVAQDLLRAADQYLLEGLKRLCEYAIAQDISVESVSLMFELSEAFNALTLRNACILFILEKFDQLSVMPWYSHLIQRVLPETRSYFVRALTRATQADMRV
;
A
#
# COMPACT_ATOMS: atom_id res chain seq x y z
N MET A 1 40.54 -15.05 -11.20
CA MET A 1 40.04 -16.34 -10.70
C MET A 1 38.56 -16.15 -10.42
N GLU A 2 37.77 -16.91 -11.18
CA GLU A 2 36.31 -16.86 -11.28
C GLU A 2 35.62 -17.14 -9.95
N ASN A 3 34.42 -16.58 -9.77
CA ASN A 3 33.34 -17.34 -9.16
C ASN A 3 31.97 -16.84 -9.64
N HIS A 4 31.23 -17.81 -10.19
CA HIS A 4 29.91 -17.73 -10.79
C HIS A 4 28.80 -17.98 -9.75
N HIS A 5 27.59 -17.51 -10.10
CA HIS A 5 26.26 -18.04 -9.70
C HIS A 5 25.73 -17.62 -8.31
N LYS A 6 24.45 -17.26 -8.11
CA LYS A 6 23.19 -17.45 -8.88
C LYS A 6 22.18 -16.40 -8.37
N HIS A 7 21.54 -15.64 -9.27
CA HIS A 7 20.38 -14.80 -8.95
C HIS A 7 19.10 -15.59 -9.21
N THR A 8 18.26 -15.71 -8.19
CA THR A 8 16.92 -16.32 -8.24
C THR A 8 15.88 -15.24 -8.56
N GLU A 9 15.30 -15.29 -9.75
CA GLU A 9 14.13 -14.49 -10.14
C GLU A 9 12.83 -15.20 -9.69
N ARG A 10 11.93 -14.46 -9.02
CA ARG A 10 10.58 -14.89 -8.65
C ARG A 10 9.58 -14.37 -9.70
N SER A 11 8.82 -15.28 -10.29
CA SER A 11 7.67 -15.01 -11.16
C SER A 11 6.42 -14.67 -10.33
N SER A 12 5.70 -13.62 -10.75
CA SER A 12 4.40 -13.23 -10.21
C SER A 12 3.29 -14.02 -10.90
N THR A 13 2.40 -14.56 -10.09
CA THR A 13 1.38 -15.57 -10.39
C THR A 13 0.13 -15.04 -11.12
N THR A 14 -0.21 -15.67 -12.25
CA THR A 14 -1.60 -15.84 -12.73
C THR A 14 -1.93 -17.34 -12.72
N SER A 15 -2.25 -17.90 -11.54
CA SER A 15 -2.66 -19.31 -11.40
C SER A 15 -3.75 -19.45 -10.33
N GLY A 16 -4.89 -18.81 -10.58
CA GLY A 16 -6.02 -18.77 -9.63
C GLY A 16 -7.22 -19.67 -10.00
N ARG A 17 -7.23 -20.30 -11.19
CA ARG A 17 -8.40 -21.08 -11.66
C ARG A 17 -8.16 -22.58 -11.89
N ARG A 18 -6.93 -23.09 -11.76
CA ARG A 18 -6.59 -24.50 -12.03
C ARG A 18 -6.44 -25.39 -10.78
N SER A 19 -6.40 -24.83 -9.57
CA SER A 19 -6.10 -25.58 -8.34
C SER A 19 -7.31 -26.22 -7.64
N LEU A 20 -8.54 -25.88 -8.01
CA LEU A 20 -9.76 -26.46 -7.41
C LEU A 20 -10.37 -27.62 -8.20
N LYS A 21 -9.91 -27.86 -9.44
CA LYS A 21 -10.35 -29.01 -10.25
C LYS A 21 -9.53 -30.28 -9.95
N ARG A 22 -8.27 -30.11 -9.57
CA ARG A 22 -7.31 -31.20 -9.28
C ARG A 22 -7.63 -32.10 -8.08
N LYS A 23 -8.52 -31.70 -7.16
CA LYS A 23 -8.84 -32.48 -5.95
C LYS A 23 -10.15 -33.28 -6.02
N LEU A 24 -10.91 -33.13 -7.10
CA LEU A 24 -12.16 -33.90 -7.32
C LEU A 24 -12.02 -34.93 -8.45
N ASP A 25 -10.89 -34.90 -9.19
CA ASP A 25 -10.63 -35.84 -10.28
C ASP A 25 -9.86 -37.11 -9.81
N GLU A 26 -9.14 -37.07 -8.67
CA GLU A 26 -8.30 -38.19 -8.18
C GLU A 26 -9.09 -39.44 -7.71
N ASP A 27 -10.41 -39.32 -7.44
CA ASP A 27 -11.24 -40.45 -6.98
C ASP A 27 -12.08 -41.12 -8.10
N LEU A 28 -11.91 -40.70 -9.37
CA LEU A 28 -12.66 -41.23 -10.52
C LEU A 28 -11.75 -41.85 -11.62
N GLU A 29 -10.45 -41.99 -11.36
CA GLU A 29 -9.43 -42.32 -12.38
C GLU A 29 -9.30 -43.80 -12.74
N ASP A 30 -9.76 -44.74 -11.90
CA ASP A 30 -9.44 -46.17 -12.14
C ASP A 30 -10.30 -46.89 -13.20
N ASP A 31 -11.46 -46.37 -13.58
CA ASP A 31 -12.37 -47.02 -14.56
C ASP A 31 -12.40 -46.33 -15.95
N ARG A 32 -11.64 -45.23 -16.15
CA ARG A 32 -11.58 -44.49 -17.43
C ARG A 32 -10.29 -44.69 -18.24
N ASN A 33 -9.28 -45.35 -17.68
CA ASN A 33 -7.94 -45.44 -18.27
C ASN A 33 -7.82 -46.37 -19.49
N VAL A 34 -8.76 -47.29 -19.71
CA VAL A 34 -8.69 -48.22 -20.85
C VAL A 34 -9.31 -47.64 -22.13
N ALA A 35 -10.31 -46.76 -22.01
CA ALA A 35 -10.93 -46.12 -23.18
C ALA A 35 -10.17 -44.88 -23.68
N SER A 36 -9.39 -44.20 -22.81
CA SER A 36 -8.61 -43.02 -23.19
C SER A 36 -7.36 -43.36 -24.03
N ASP A 37 -6.73 -44.51 -23.77
CA ASP A 37 -5.49 -44.90 -24.44
C ASP A 37 -5.73 -45.29 -25.91
N ASP A 38 -6.83 -46.00 -26.20
CA ASP A 38 -7.25 -46.30 -27.58
C ASP A 38 -7.56 -45.01 -28.37
N THR A 39 -8.25 -44.05 -27.77
CA THR A 39 -8.54 -42.77 -28.44
C THR A 39 -7.29 -41.93 -28.69
N GLN A 40 -6.29 -42.01 -27.81
CA GLN A 40 -5.02 -41.29 -27.97
C GLN A 40 -4.12 -41.98 -29.02
N GLN A 41 -4.16 -43.31 -29.12
CA GLN A 41 -3.49 -44.06 -30.16
C GLN A 41 -4.11 -43.83 -31.55
N ASP A 42 -5.44 -43.78 -31.64
CA ASP A 42 -6.16 -43.44 -32.88
C ASP A 42 -5.83 -42.01 -33.34
N LEU A 43 -5.80 -41.06 -32.40
CA LEU A 43 -5.38 -39.69 -32.68
C LEU A 43 -3.92 -39.61 -33.16
N ALA A 44 -3.00 -40.32 -32.51
CA ALA A 44 -1.60 -40.37 -32.93
C ALA A 44 -1.42 -41.04 -34.30
N ARG A 45 -2.24 -42.05 -34.64
CA ARG A 45 -2.27 -42.66 -35.97
C ARG A 45 -2.75 -41.65 -37.02
N GLU A 46 -3.83 -40.94 -36.75
CA GLU A 46 -4.35 -39.89 -37.65
C GLU A 46 -3.29 -38.80 -37.90
N VAL A 47 -2.67 -38.29 -36.83
CA VAL A 47 -1.59 -37.30 -36.94
C VAL A 47 -0.43 -37.84 -37.79
N ARG A 48 0.04 -39.07 -37.54
CA ARG A 48 1.11 -39.69 -38.36
C ARG A 48 0.73 -39.80 -39.82
N THR A 49 -0.51 -40.19 -40.13
CA THR A 49 -1.00 -40.22 -41.53
C THR A 49 -0.91 -38.84 -42.18
N GLN A 50 -1.27 -37.78 -41.47
CA GLN A 50 -1.12 -36.42 -42.00
C GLN A 50 0.34 -36.01 -42.18
N VAL A 51 1.24 -36.42 -41.28
CA VAL A 51 2.69 -36.16 -41.42
C VAL A 51 3.28 -36.92 -42.62
N GLU A 52 2.95 -38.19 -42.79
CA GLU A 52 3.37 -39.00 -43.94
C GLU A 52 2.89 -38.40 -45.28
N ILE A 53 1.65 -37.86 -45.31
CA ILE A 53 1.14 -37.13 -46.48
C ILE A 53 2.03 -35.91 -46.76
N LEU A 54 2.43 -35.14 -45.75
CA LEU A 54 3.30 -33.98 -45.96
C LEU A 54 4.68 -34.38 -46.49
N GLU A 55 5.32 -35.37 -45.87
CA GLU A 55 6.64 -35.85 -46.27
C GLU A 55 6.65 -36.37 -47.73
N SER A 56 5.56 -37.01 -48.17
CA SER A 56 5.42 -37.55 -49.53
C SER A 56 4.89 -36.56 -50.57
N SER A 57 4.33 -35.42 -50.17
CA SER A 57 3.66 -34.44 -51.07
C SER A 57 4.45 -33.14 -51.29
N PHE A 58 5.78 -33.17 -51.15
CA PHE A 58 6.62 -32.00 -51.40
C PHE A 58 7.02 -31.84 -52.89
N SER A 59 6.08 -31.35 -53.69
CA SER A 59 6.23 -31.23 -55.15
C SER A 59 5.43 -30.06 -55.72
N SER A 60 5.82 -29.57 -56.91
CA SER A 60 5.10 -28.52 -57.64
C SER A 60 3.85 -29.02 -58.35
N SER A 61 3.48 -30.30 -58.20
CA SER A 61 2.25 -30.85 -58.78
C SER A 61 0.99 -30.31 -58.06
N GLU A 62 -0.11 -30.14 -58.79
CA GLU A 62 -1.37 -29.66 -58.21
C GLU A 62 -1.96 -30.65 -57.20
N SER A 63 -1.83 -31.95 -57.47
CA SER A 63 -2.29 -33.03 -56.59
C SER A 63 -1.55 -33.01 -55.25
N ASP A 64 -0.23 -32.86 -55.29
CA ASP A 64 0.60 -32.86 -54.09
C ASP A 64 0.32 -31.61 -53.26
N ARG A 65 0.26 -30.43 -53.89
CA ARG A 65 -0.16 -29.18 -53.21
C ARG A 65 -1.51 -29.29 -52.52
N ALA A 66 -2.52 -29.83 -53.21
CA ALA A 66 -3.85 -30.00 -52.64
C ALA A 66 -3.83 -30.98 -51.46
N SER A 67 -2.97 -32.00 -51.50
CA SER A 67 -2.79 -32.98 -50.43
C SER A 67 -2.08 -32.36 -49.22
N SER A 68 -0.98 -31.64 -49.43
CA SER A 68 -0.29 -30.92 -48.36
C SER A 68 -1.21 -29.92 -47.68
N LYS A 69 -1.99 -29.15 -48.47
CA LYS A 69 -2.96 -28.19 -47.94
C LYS A 69 -4.02 -28.83 -47.05
N ARG A 70 -4.58 -29.98 -47.46
CA ARG A 70 -5.56 -30.73 -46.64
C ARG A 70 -4.91 -31.24 -45.36
N ALA A 71 -3.72 -31.85 -45.45
CA ALA A 71 -3.01 -32.38 -44.29
C ALA A 71 -2.66 -31.28 -43.27
N ILE A 72 -2.12 -30.15 -43.74
CA ILE A 72 -1.85 -28.98 -42.89
C ILE A 72 -3.12 -28.44 -42.25
N HIS A 73 -4.24 -28.39 -42.98
CA HIS A 73 -5.52 -27.94 -42.41
C HIS A 73 -5.97 -28.84 -41.25
N VAL A 74 -5.89 -30.17 -41.41
CA VAL A 74 -6.21 -31.12 -40.35
C VAL A 74 -5.29 -30.91 -39.14
N LEU A 75 -3.97 -30.83 -39.36
CA LEU A 75 -3.01 -30.56 -38.28
C LEU A 75 -3.25 -29.22 -37.58
N SER A 76 -3.58 -28.16 -38.33
CA SER A 76 -3.96 -26.86 -37.79
C SER A 76 -5.20 -26.94 -36.90
N GLU A 77 -6.25 -27.66 -37.31
CA GLU A 77 -7.46 -27.82 -36.50
C GLU A 77 -7.19 -28.60 -35.21
N LEU A 78 -6.39 -29.65 -35.28
CA LEU A 78 -5.95 -30.41 -34.10
C LEU A 78 -5.09 -29.55 -33.16
N ALA A 79 -4.18 -28.76 -33.71
CA ALA A 79 -3.26 -27.90 -32.95
C ALA A 79 -3.97 -26.75 -32.20
N LYS A 80 -5.25 -26.46 -32.50
CA LYS A 80 -6.05 -25.52 -31.69
C LYS A 80 -6.32 -26.03 -30.28
N ASN A 81 -6.27 -27.35 -30.07
CA ASN A 81 -6.37 -27.93 -28.74
C ASN A 81 -4.96 -28.11 -28.16
N GLU A 82 -4.63 -27.32 -27.13
CA GLU A 82 -3.32 -27.34 -26.46
C GLU A 82 -2.92 -28.72 -25.93
N GLU A 83 -3.88 -29.59 -25.59
CA GLU A 83 -3.62 -30.94 -25.09
C GLU A 83 -3.08 -31.87 -26.20
N ILE A 84 -3.49 -31.64 -27.45
CA ILE A 84 -3.12 -32.46 -28.62
C ILE A 84 -1.76 -32.05 -29.19
N VAL A 85 -1.33 -30.81 -28.94
CA VAL A 85 -0.08 -30.25 -29.49
C VAL A 85 1.13 -31.16 -29.25
N ASN A 86 1.24 -31.80 -28.08
CA ASN A 86 2.35 -32.71 -27.78
C ASN A 86 2.34 -33.92 -28.72
N VAL A 87 1.17 -34.53 -28.93
CA VAL A 87 1.01 -35.66 -29.86
C VAL A 87 1.41 -35.26 -31.28
N ILE A 88 1.06 -34.04 -31.71
CA ILE A 88 1.44 -33.52 -33.04
C ILE A 88 2.96 -33.42 -33.19
N VAL A 89 3.63 -32.86 -32.17
CA VAL A 89 5.10 -32.73 -32.16
C VAL A 89 5.77 -34.10 -32.10
N ASP A 90 5.31 -34.99 -31.22
CA ASP A 90 5.86 -36.35 -31.03
C ASP A 90 5.72 -37.23 -32.27
N CYS A 91 4.70 -36.98 -33.11
CA CYS A 91 4.52 -37.67 -34.39
C CYS A 91 5.39 -37.11 -35.52
N GLY A 92 6.31 -36.17 -35.25
CA GLY A 92 7.25 -35.67 -36.24
C GLY A 92 6.69 -34.57 -37.15
N ALA A 93 5.61 -33.89 -36.78
CA ALA A 93 5.01 -32.87 -37.63
C ALA A 93 5.91 -31.65 -37.86
N VAL A 94 6.83 -31.33 -36.94
CA VAL A 94 7.63 -30.09 -37.02
C VAL A 94 8.55 -30.07 -38.25
N PRO A 95 9.45 -31.05 -38.49
CA PRO A 95 10.28 -31.06 -39.70
C PRO A 95 9.47 -30.99 -40.99
N ALA A 96 8.37 -31.75 -41.09
CA ALA A 96 7.49 -31.76 -42.25
C ALA A 96 6.86 -30.37 -42.49
N LEU A 97 6.33 -29.72 -41.45
CA LEU A 97 5.76 -28.38 -41.56
C LEU A 97 6.81 -27.32 -41.94
N VAL A 98 8.03 -27.43 -41.40
CA VAL A 98 9.14 -26.52 -41.76
C VAL A 98 9.52 -26.64 -43.23
N GLN A 99 9.56 -27.87 -43.77
CA GLN A 99 9.82 -28.11 -45.19
C GLN A 99 8.78 -27.40 -46.08
N HIS A 100 7.51 -27.37 -45.67
CA HIS A 100 6.42 -26.70 -46.39
C HIS A 100 6.34 -25.17 -46.15
N LEU A 101 7.29 -24.55 -45.46
CA LEU A 101 7.43 -23.09 -45.42
C LEU A 101 8.10 -22.51 -46.68
N GLN A 102 8.65 -23.38 -47.54
CA GLN A 102 9.32 -23.01 -48.77
C GLN A 102 8.75 -23.80 -49.96
N ALA A 103 8.98 -23.27 -51.16
CA ALA A 103 8.63 -23.97 -52.38
C ALA A 103 9.55 -25.19 -52.61
N PRO A 104 9.04 -26.29 -53.16
CA PRO A 104 9.86 -27.42 -53.57
C PRO A 104 10.84 -27.02 -54.67
N PRO A 105 12.05 -27.60 -54.70
CA PRO A 105 13.03 -27.32 -55.73
C PRO A 105 12.48 -27.67 -57.13
N TYR A 106 12.74 -26.80 -58.11
CA TYR A 106 12.25 -26.98 -59.48
C TYR A 106 12.83 -28.25 -60.11
N VAL A 107 11.96 -29.12 -60.62
CA VAL A 107 12.35 -30.30 -61.40
C VAL A 107 12.00 -30.04 -62.87
N SER A 108 13.04 -29.79 -63.69
CA SER A 108 13.10 -29.75 -65.17
C SER A 108 12.69 -28.48 -65.95
N GLU A 109 13.53 -28.15 -66.95
CA GLU A 109 13.62 -26.97 -67.82
C GLU A 109 12.61 -26.92 -68.99
N SER A 110 11.42 -27.50 -68.87
CA SER A 110 10.48 -27.56 -69.98
C SER A 110 9.09 -27.10 -69.58
N GLU A 111 8.91 -25.79 -69.41
CA GLU A 111 7.71 -25.04 -69.82
C GLU A 111 7.97 -23.54 -69.63
N GLY A 112 7.49 -22.75 -70.60
CA GLY A 112 7.94 -21.41 -70.93
C GLY A 112 8.04 -20.38 -69.79
N GLU A 113 9.00 -19.47 -69.95
CA GLU A 113 9.08 -18.17 -69.30
C GLU A 113 7.69 -17.50 -69.23
N GLY A 114 7.21 -17.20 -68.01
CA GLY A 114 6.05 -16.30 -67.89
C GLY A 114 5.21 -16.32 -66.61
N ASN A 115 5.32 -17.30 -65.71
CA ASN A 115 4.61 -17.25 -64.42
C ASN A 115 5.32 -18.13 -63.38
N GLN A 116 6.18 -17.54 -62.56
CA GLN A 116 6.53 -18.14 -61.27
C GLN A 116 5.24 -18.22 -60.45
N MET A 117 4.54 -19.36 -60.47
CA MET A 117 3.48 -19.63 -59.51
C MET A 117 4.17 -19.97 -58.18
N PRO A 118 4.15 -19.08 -57.17
CA PRO A 118 4.67 -19.44 -55.87
C PRO A 118 3.89 -20.67 -55.40
N TYR A 119 4.59 -21.69 -54.93
CA TYR A 119 3.98 -22.80 -54.19
C TYR A 119 2.87 -22.26 -53.28
N GLU A 120 1.66 -22.84 -53.38
CA GLU A 120 0.39 -22.18 -53.05
C GLU A 120 0.49 -21.42 -51.72
N HIS A 121 0.26 -20.10 -51.74
CA HIS A 121 0.31 -19.24 -50.54
C HIS A 121 -0.47 -19.83 -49.35
N GLU A 122 -1.51 -20.64 -49.59
CA GLU A 122 -2.26 -21.33 -48.54
C GLU A 122 -1.48 -22.43 -47.82
N VAL A 123 -0.56 -23.14 -48.50
CA VAL A 123 0.29 -24.17 -47.88
C VAL A 123 1.26 -23.51 -46.90
N GLU A 124 2.04 -22.52 -47.35
CA GLU A 124 3.02 -21.83 -46.50
C GLU A 124 2.33 -21.10 -45.33
N LYS A 125 1.20 -20.44 -45.60
CA LYS A 125 0.35 -19.81 -44.59
C LYS A 125 -0.14 -20.82 -43.56
N GLY A 126 -0.59 -21.99 -44.00
CA GLY A 126 -1.04 -23.07 -43.14
C GLY A 126 0.11 -23.62 -42.28
N SER A 127 1.27 -23.87 -42.88
CA SER A 127 2.48 -24.34 -42.18
C SER A 127 2.93 -23.34 -41.11
N ALA A 128 3.05 -22.06 -41.47
CA ALA A 128 3.39 -21.00 -40.52
C ALA A 128 2.36 -20.90 -39.39
N PHE A 129 1.08 -21.00 -39.71
CA PHE A 129 0.01 -20.98 -38.70
C PHE A 129 0.09 -22.18 -37.75
N THR A 130 0.23 -23.41 -38.26
CA THR A 130 0.37 -24.61 -37.43
C THR A 130 1.60 -24.51 -36.55
N LEU A 131 2.77 -24.17 -37.09
CA LEU A 131 4.00 -24.00 -36.30
C LEU A 131 3.82 -22.94 -35.21
N GLY A 132 3.14 -21.84 -35.50
CA GLY A 132 2.78 -20.82 -34.52
C GLY A 132 1.91 -21.37 -33.38
N LEU A 133 0.95 -22.25 -33.66
CA LEU A 133 0.15 -22.92 -32.62
C LEU A 133 1.00 -23.88 -31.78
N LEU A 134 1.89 -24.65 -32.42
CA LEU A 134 2.78 -25.57 -31.70
C LEU A 134 3.74 -24.82 -30.75
N ALA A 135 4.18 -23.63 -31.16
CA ALA A 135 5.08 -22.75 -30.40
C ALA A 135 4.43 -22.03 -29.19
N ILE A 136 3.10 -22.13 -29.01
CA ILE A 136 2.43 -21.59 -27.81
C ILE A 136 2.97 -22.26 -26.54
N LYS A 137 3.33 -23.55 -26.61
CA LYS A 137 4.02 -24.25 -25.53
C LYS A 137 5.52 -23.96 -25.59
N PRO A 138 6.12 -23.40 -24.52
CA PRO A 138 7.54 -23.04 -24.49
C PRO A 138 8.48 -24.20 -24.81
N GLU A 139 8.10 -25.42 -24.42
CA GLU A 139 8.86 -26.66 -24.62
C GLU A 139 9.12 -26.98 -26.10
N HIS A 140 8.25 -26.53 -27.02
CA HIS A 140 8.37 -26.81 -28.45
C HIS A 140 9.11 -25.71 -29.22
N GLN A 141 9.23 -24.51 -28.64
CA GLN A 141 9.78 -23.35 -29.35
C GLN A 141 11.19 -23.63 -29.86
N GLN A 142 12.07 -24.15 -29.00
CA GLN A 142 13.46 -24.44 -29.37
C GLN A 142 13.54 -25.55 -30.43
N LEU A 143 12.73 -26.61 -30.30
CA LEU A 143 12.69 -27.70 -31.28
C LEU A 143 12.28 -27.20 -32.67
N ILE A 144 11.32 -26.27 -32.75
CA ILE A 144 10.90 -25.65 -34.02
C ILE A 144 12.02 -24.79 -34.62
N VAL A 145 12.75 -24.05 -33.78
CA VAL A 145 13.90 -23.25 -34.21
C VAL A 145 15.04 -24.15 -34.71
N ASP A 146 15.36 -25.23 -33.98
CA ASP A 146 16.40 -26.20 -34.32
C ASP A 146 16.08 -26.97 -35.62
N ALA A 147 14.80 -27.15 -35.93
CA ALA A 147 14.34 -27.70 -37.20
C ALA A 147 14.52 -26.73 -38.40
N GLY A 148 14.98 -25.49 -38.18
CA GLY A 148 15.27 -24.52 -39.24
C GLY A 148 14.10 -23.61 -39.61
N ALA A 149 13.08 -23.47 -38.75
CA ALA A 149 11.89 -22.66 -39.10
C ALA A 149 12.19 -21.16 -39.30
N LEU A 150 13.11 -20.57 -38.53
CA LEU A 150 13.31 -19.12 -38.48
C LEU A 150 13.76 -18.51 -39.83
N PRO A 151 14.81 -19.02 -40.53
CA PRO A 151 15.21 -18.47 -41.82
C PRO A 151 14.06 -18.46 -42.84
N HIS A 152 13.24 -19.52 -42.86
CA HIS A 152 12.09 -19.63 -43.76
C HIS A 152 10.98 -18.64 -43.39
N LEU A 153 10.64 -18.51 -42.11
CA LEU A 153 9.66 -17.51 -41.65
C LEU A 153 10.12 -16.08 -41.97
N VAL A 154 11.40 -15.76 -41.77
CA VAL A 154 11.97 -14.46 -42.13
C VAL A 154 11.90 -14.21 -43.64
N ASN A 155 12.13 -15.25 -44.46
CA ASN A 155 11.99 -15.13 -45.91
C ASN A 155 10.53 -14.85 -46.34
N LEU A 156 9.56 -15.51 -45.69
CA LEU A 156 8.13 -15.23 -45.93
C LEU A 156 7.74 -13.78 -45.59
N LEU A 157 8.34 -13.19 -44.55
CA LEU A 157 8.13 -11.78 -44.21
C LEU A 157 8.62 -10.84 -45.33
N LYS A 158 9.72 -11.17 -46.02
CA LYS A 158 10.32 -10.34 -47.08
C LYS A 158 9.50 -10.27 -48.38
N ARG A 159 8.55 -11.19 -48.58
CA ARG A 159 7.70 -11.25 -49.79
C ARG A 159 6.82 -10.03 -50.01
N HIS A 160 6.68 -9.15 -49.02
CA HIS A 160 6.01 -7.88 -49.18
C HIS A 160 6.71 -6.95 -50.20
N ARG A 161 8.00 -7.18 -50.48
CA ARG A 161 8.79 -6.36 -51.42
C ARG A 161 8.57 -6.71 -52.89
N ASP A 162 8.19 -7.95 -53.18
CA ASP A 162 8.19 -8.51 -54.55
C ASP A 162 6.78 -8.59 -55.17
N ALA A 163 5.71 -8.51 -54.37
CA ALA A 163 4.35 -8.84 -54.82
C ALA A 163 3.45 -7.61 -55.04
N GLN A 164 2.63 -7.65 -56.10
CA GLN A 164 1.40 -6.86 -56.15
C GLN A 164 0.53 -7.25 -54.95
N ASN A 165 0.09 -6.28 -54.13
CA ASN A 165 -0.73 -6.47 -52.92
C ASN A 165 -1.88 -7.47 -53.13
N SER A 166 -1.64 -8.74 -52.85
CA SER A 166 -2.60 -9.84 -52.99
C SER A 166 -3.04 -10.30 -51.61
N ARG A 167 -4.36 -10.50 -51.46
CA ARG A 167 -4.95 -11.00 -50.20
C ARG A 167 -4.31 -12.31 -49.72
N ALA A 168 -3.83 -13.15 -50.64
CA ALA A 168 -3.16 -14.40 -50.31
C ALA A 168 -1.78 -14.17 -49.66
N VAL A 169 -0.98 -13.26 -50.24
CA VAL A 169 0.35 -12.87 -49.71
C VAL A 169 0.23 -12.23 -48.34
N ASN A 170 -0.76 -11.34 -48.14
CA ASN A 170 -1.06 -10.75 -46.83
C ASN A 170 -1.33 -11.82 -45.78
N GLY A 171 -2.05 -12.89 -46.17
CA GLY A 171 -2.33 -14.03 -45.32
C GLY A 171 -1.07 -14.74 -44.84
N VAL A 172 -0.11 -14.97 -45.74
CA VAL A 172 1.20 -15.60 -45.47
C VAL A 172 2.03 -14.74 -44.52
N ILE A 173 2.26 -13.47 -44.88
CA ILE A 173 3.09 -12.55 -44.11
C ILE A 173 2.57 -12.41 -42.69
N ARG A 174 1.25 -12.23 -42.54
CA ARG A 174 0.60 -12.15 -41.23
C ARG A 174 0.87 -13.40 -40.39
N ARG A 175 0.72 -14.60 -40.97
CA ARG A 175 0.96 -15.86 -40.24
C ARG A 175 2.43 -16.09 -39.93
N ALA A 176 3.34 -15.64 -40.78
CA ALA A 176 4.77 -15.65 -40.47
C ALA A 176 5.09 -14.76 -39.26
N ALA A 177 4.54 -13.54 -39.21
CA ALA A 177 4.71 -12.64 -38.06
C ALA A 177 4.07 -13.19 -36.77
N ASP A 178 2.86 -13.78 -36.85
CA ASP A 178 2.21 -14.47 -35.74
C ASP A 178 3.09 -15.63 -35.22
N ALA A 179 3.67 -16.43 -36.12
CA ALA A 179 4.54 -17.56 -35.75
C ALA A 179 5.83 -17.11 -35.06
N VAL A 180 6.47 -16.05 -35.58
CA VAL A 180 7.65 -15.43 -34.93
C VAL A 180 7.29 -14.92 -33.54
N THR A 181 6.11 -14.32 -33.37
CA THR A 181 5.62 -13.85 -32.07
C THR A 181 5.54 -14.99 -31.06
N ASN A 182 4.90 -16.10 -31.43
CA ASN A 182 4.73 -17.24 -30.53
C ASN A 182 6.06 -17.97 -30.24
N LEU A 183 6.96 -18.08 -31.22
CA LEU A 183 8.29 -18.66 -31.02
C LEU A 183 9.15 -17.83 -30.06
N ALA A 184 9.07 -16.50 -30.15
CA ALA A 184 9.85 -15.59 -29.33
C ALA A 184 9.22 -15.28 -27.96
N HIS A 185 7.98 -15.72 -27.70
CA HIS A 185 7.27 -15.41 -26.46
C HIS A 185 8.00 -15.98 -25.25
N GLU A 186 8.33 -15.11 -24.28
CA GLU A 186 9.11 -15.42 -23.07
C GLU A 186 10.49 -16.09 -23.29
N ASN A 187 11.01 -16.11 -24.53
CA ASN A 187 12.24 -16.80 -24.86
C ASN A 187 13.33 -15.85 -25.39
N SER A 188 14.32 -15.53 -24.55
CA SER A 188 15.36 -14.54 -24.89
C SER A 188 16.35 -15.00 -25.97
N SER A 189 16.68 -16.30 -26.02
CA SER A 189 17.57 -16.83 -27.05
C SER A 189 16.91 -16.74 -28.42
N ILE A 190 15.64 -17.14 -28.53
CA ILE A 190 14.89 -17.08 -29.79
C ILE A 190 14.69 -15.64 -30.27
N LYS A 191 14.40 -14.69 -29.37
CA LYS A 191 14.39 -13.25 -29.70
C LYS A 191 15.70 -12.80 -30.35
N THR A 192 16.82 -13.28 -29.85
CA THR A 192 18.16 -12.98 -30.37
C THR A 192 18.38 -13.65 -31.73
N CYS A 193 17.97 -14.91 -31.89
CA CYS A 193 18.03 -15.62 -33.18
C CYS A 193 17.22 -14.91 -34.26
N VAL A 194 15.98 -14.49 -33.98
CA VAL A 194 15.15 -13.73 -34.93
C VAL A 194 15.86 -12.47 -35.43
N ARG A 195 16.56 -11.76 -34.54
CA ARG A 195 17.40 -10.62 -34.91
C ARG A 195 18.57 -11.02 -35.81
N ILE A 196 19.34 -12.06 -35.42
CA ILE A 196 20.52 -12.52 -36.16
C ILE A 196 20.14 -12.97 -37.57
N GLU A 197 18.99 -13.63 -37.73
CA GLU A 197 18.43 -14.04 -39.02
C GLU A 197 17.91 -12.85 -39.87
N GLY A 198 17.95 -11.63 -39.34
CA GLY A 198 17.51 -10.42 -40.05
C GLY A 198 15.99 -10.28 -40.11
N GLY A 199 15.26 -10.78 -39.10
CA GLY A 199 13.80 -10.68 -39.01
C GLY A 199 13.28 -9.30 -38.61
N ILE A 200 14.06 -8.47 -37.90
CA ILE A 200 13.62 -7.14 -37.44
C ILE A 200 13.36 -6.16 -38.60
N PRO A 201 14.28 -5.96 -39.56
CA PRO A 201 14.05 -5.02 -40.68
C PRO A 201 12.74 -5.24 -41.45
N PRO A 202 12.38 -6.46 -41.92
CA PRO A 202 11.12 -6.65 -42.63
C PRO A 202 9.90 -6.46 -41.71
N LEU A 203 9.99 -6.75 -40.41
CA LEU A 203 8.90 -6.45 -39.48
C LEU A 203 8.66 -4.95 -39.32
N VAL A 204 9.72 -4.14 -39.33
CA VAL A 204 9.61 -2.67 -39.28
C VAL A 204 9.00 -2.12 -40.57
N GLU A 205 9.41 -2.63 -41.74
CA GLU A 205 8.82 -2.27 -43.04
C GLU A 205 7.31 -2.58 -43.08
N LEU A 206 6.90 -3.71 -42.49
CA LEU A 206 5.50 -4.13 -42.43
C LEU A 206 4.61 -3.26 -41.52
N LEU A 207 5.19 -2.35 -40.72
CA LEU A 207 4.40 -1.36 -39.97
C LEU A 207 3.72 -0.33 -40.88
N GLU A 208 4.20 -0.13 -42.11
CA GLU A 208 3.60 0.78 -43.09
C GLU A 208 2.64 0.07 -44.06
N PHE A 209 2.38 -1.22 -43.80
CA PHE A 209 1.60 -2.04 -44.71
C PHE A 209 0.12 -1.68 -44.70
N VAL A 210 -0.51 -1.68 -45.89
CA VAL A 210 -1.92 -1.23 -46.08
C VAL A 210 -2.92 -2.14 -45.37
N ASP A 211 -2.63 -3.44 -45.28
CA ASP A 211 -3.50 -4.41 -44.59
C ASP A 211 -3.31 -4.30 -43.06
N SER A 212 -4.35 -3.85 -42.36
CA SER A 212 -4.34 -3.64 -40.91
C SER A 212 -4.01 -4.90 -40.12
N LYS A 213 -4.34 -6.10 -40.64
CA LYS A 213 -4.04 -7.36 -39.93
C LYS A 213 -2.56 -7.70 -40.03
N VAL A 214 -1.92 -7.42 -41.16
CA VAL A 214 -0.47 -7.56 -41.33
C VAL A 214 0.26 -6.53 -40.47
N GLN A 215 -0.17 -5.25 -40.55
CA GLN A 215 0.40 -4.17 -39.75
C GLN A 215 0.37 -4.49 -38.24
N ARG A 216 -0.79 -4.96 -37.74
CA ARG A 216 -0.95 -5.38 -36.34
C ARG A 216 -0.07 -6.57 -35.97
N ALA A 217 0.00 -7.61 -36.82
CA ALA A 217 0.84 -8.79 -36.56
C ALA A 217 2.33 -8.44 -36.52
N ALA A 218 2.78 -7.54 -37.40
CA ALA A 218 4.15 -7.02 -37.38
C ALA A 218 4.45 -6.28 -36.06
N ALA A 219 3.55 -5.39 -35.62
CA ALA A 219 3.68 -4.67 -34.35
C ALA A 219 3.69 -5.61 -33.14
N GLY A 220 2.81 -6.62 -33.11
CA GLY A 220 2.79 -7.65 -32.05
C GLY A 220 4.10 -8.46 -31.98
N SER A 221 4.68 -8.79 -33.13
CA SER A 221 6.00 -9.44 -33.20
C SER A 221 7.09 -8.53 -32.65
N LEU A 222 7.14 -7.26 -33.07
CA LEU A 222 8.12 -6.29 -32.56
C LEU A 222 7.97 -6.04 -31.05
N ARG A 223 6.74 -6.01 -30.54
CA ARG A 223 6.46 -5.87 -29.11
C ARG A 223 7.10 -7.01 -28.32
N THR A 224 6.94 -8.25 -28.79
CA THR A 224 7.54 -9.45 -28.17
C THR A 224 9.07 -9.42 -28.26
N LEU A 225 9.62 -9.05 -29.43
CA LEU A 225 11.06 -8.99 -29.66
C LEU A 225 11.76 -7.91 -28.82
N ALA A 226 11.07 -6.79 -28.54
CA ALA A 226 11.59 -5.70 -27.70
C ALA A 226 11.55 -6.01 -26.19
N PHE A 227 10.70 -6.96 -25.75
CA PHE A 227 10.53 -7.24 -24.33
C PHE A 227 11.81 -7.84 -23.71
N LYS A 228 12.44 -7.09 -22.80
CA LYS A 228 13.66 -7.46 -22.07
C LYS A 228 14.83 -7.90 -22.98
N ASN A 229 15.01 -7.28 -24.14
CA ASN A 229 16.14 -7.55 -25.03
C ASN A 229 16.66 -6.24 -25.63
N ASP A 230 17.75 -5.71 -25.09
CA ASP A 230 18.21 -4.35 -25.41
C ASP A 230 18.81 -4.23 -26.82
N GLU A 231 19.49 -5.28 -27.30
CA GLU A 231 20.00 -5.32 -28.67
C GLU A 231 18.87 -5.28 -29.71
N ASN A 232 17.77 -5.99 -29.46
CA ASN A 232 16.59 -5.93 -30.31
C ASN A 232 15.92 -4.55 -30.26
N LYS A 233 15.80 -3.94 -29.07
CA LYS A 233 15.24 -2.58 -28.94
C LYS A 233 16.06 -1.57 -29.77
N ASN A 234 17.38 -1.61 -29.65
CA ASN A 234 18.27 -0.73 -30.40
C ASN A 234 18.07 -0.92 -31.91
N GLN A 235 18.06 -2.16 -32.40
CA GLN A 235 17.89 -2.41 -33.83
C GLN A 235 16.52 -1.96 -34.36
N ILE A 236 15.44 -2.12 -33.59
CA ILE A 236 14.11 -1.62 -33.98
C ILE A 236 14.13 -0.11 -34.19
N VAL A 237 14.82 0.63 -33.32
CA VAL A 237 14.98 2.08 -33.44
C VAL A 237 15.90 2.46 -34.60
N GLU A 238 17.02 1.76 -34.78
CA GLU A 238 17.94 1.93 -35.92
C GLU A 238 17.28 1.68 -37.28
N CYS A 239 16.31 0.77 -37.34
CA CYS A 239 15.46 0.54 -38.51
C CYS A 239 14.39 1.63 -38.74
N ASN A 240 14.42 2.72 -37.96
CA ASN A 240 13.52 3.87 -38.08
C ASN A 240 12.02 3.54 -37.84
N ALA A 241 11.72 2.66 -36.88
CA ALA A 241 10.34 2.28 -36.55
C ALA A 241 9.52 3.41 -35.86
N LEU A 242 10.19 4.37 -35.20
CA LEU A 242 9.54 5.32 -34.30
C LEU A 242 8.48 6.21 -34.96
N PRO A 243 8.73 6.86 -36.13
CA PRO A 243 7.72 7.71 -36.76
C PRO A 243 6.44 6.95 -37.09
N THR A 244 6.56 5.73 -37.59
CA THR A 244 5.43 4.88 -37.98
C THR A 244 4.66 4.39 -36.75
N LEU A 245 5.35 3.94 -35.70
CA LEU A 245 4.70 3.57 -34.43
C LEU A 245 3.92 4.75 -33.82
N ILE A 246 4.48 5.97 -33.88
CA ILE A 246 3.81 7.18 -33.37
C ILE A 246 2.58 7.54 -34.21
N LEU A 247 2.62 7.34 -35.52
CA LEU A 247 1.45 7.49 -36.39
C LEU A 247 0.37 6.45 -36.04
N MET A 248 0.76 5.20 -35.80
CA MET A 248 -0.16 4.11 -35.43
C MET A 248 -0.87 4.35 -34.10
N LEU A 249 -0.29 5.11 -33.16
CA LEU A 249 -0.97 5.54 -31.92
C LEU A 249 -2.24 6.36 -32.19
N ARG A 250 -2.36 6.98 -33.37
CA ARG A 250 -3.53 7.78 -33.78
C ARG A 250 -4.55 7.00 -34.59
N SER A 251 -4.35 5.69 -34.77
CA SER A 251 -5.27 4.84 -35.52
C SER A 251 -6.64 4.76 -34.83
N GLU A 252 -7.71 4.76 -35.63
CA GLU A 252 -9.07 4.47 -35.18
C GLU A 252 -9.26 2.99 -34.84
N ASP A 253 -8.41 2.11 -35.38
CA ASP A 253 -8.40 0.69 -35.02
C ASP A 253 -7.70 0.51 -33.67
N THR A 254 -8.50 0.13 -32.66
CA THR A 254 -8.02 -0.03 -31.29
C THR A 254 -6.94 -1.11 -31.16
N ALA A 255 -6.99 -2.14 -32.00
CA ALA A 255 -5.99 -3.20 -31.97
C ALA A 255 -4.64 -2.71 -32.51
N ILE A 256 -4.63 -1.78 -33.46
CA ILE A 256 -3.40 -1.16 -33.98
C ILE A 256 -2.77 -0.24 -32.94
N HIS A 257 -3.54 0.70 -32.38
CA HIS A 257 -2.98 1.64 -31.42
C HIS A 257 -2.54 0.95 -30.12
N TYR A 258 -3.17 -0.18 -29.76
CA TYR A 258 -2.79 -1.02 -28.62
C TYR A 258 -1.41 -1.66 -28.82
N GLU A 259 -1.16 -2.26 -29.99
CA GLU A 259 0.16 -2.83 -30.25
C GLU A 259 1.22 -1.73 -30.35
N ALA A 260 0.92 -0.60 -30.99
CA ALA A 260 1.87 0.51 -31.10
C ALA A 260 2.31 1.05 -29.73
N VAL A 261 1.38 1.29 -28.80
CA VAL A 261 1.73 1.75 -27.44
C VAL A 261 2.51 0.67 -26.68
N GLY A 262 2.18 -0.61 -26.88
CA GLY A 262 2.90 -1.74 -26.28
C GLY A 262 4.34 -1.89 -26.78
N VAL A 263 4.57 -1.71 -28.10
CA VAL A 263 5.93 -1.70 -28.68
C VAL A 263 6.73 -0.56 -28.06
N ILE A 264 6.20 0.66 -28.06
CA ILE A 264 6.89 1.83 -27.50
C ILE A 264 7.17 1.64 -26.00
N GLY A 265 6.21 1.10 -25.24
CA GLY A 265 6.40 0.75 -23.83
C GLY A 265 7.57 -0.18 -23.58
N ASN A 266 7.70 -1.24 -24.38
CA ASN A 266 8.82 -2.17 -24.27
C ASN A 266 10.15 -1.54 -24.71
N LEU A 267 10.13 -0.70 -25.74
CA LEU A 267 11.32 0.01 -26.23
C LEU A 267 11.92 0.96 -25.19
N VAL A 268 11.09 1.67 -24.41
CA VAL A 268 11.59 2.66 -23.44
C VAL A 268 11.84 2.07 -22.05
N HIS A 269 11.34 0.87 -21.78
CA HIS A 269 11.52 0.20 -20.50
C HIS A 269 13.01 -0.08 -20.23
N SER A 270 13.53 0.51 -19.16
CA SER A 270 14.96 0.43 -18.77
C SER A 270 15.94 0.96 -19.84
N SER A 271 15.48 1.76 -20.80
CA SER A 271 16.29 2.25 -21.93
C SER A 271 16.21 3.78 -22.02
N PRO A 272 17.04 4.54 -21.27
CA PRO A 272 16.94 6.00 -21.19
C PRO A 272 17.25 6.72 -22.52
N ASN A 273 18.16 6.17 -23.34
CA ASN A 273 18.49 6.75 -24.65
C ASN A 273 17.30 6.66 -25.62
N ILE A 274 16.73 5.46 -25.77
CA ILE A 274 15.54 5.23 -26.59
C ILE A 274 14.36 6.07 -26.09
N LYS A 275 14.20 6.22 -24.77
CA LYS A 275 13.19 7.12 -24.20
C LYS A 275 13.33 8.55 -24.71
N LYS A 276 14.56 9.09 -24.76
CA LYS A 276 14.82 10.42 -25.29
C LYS A 276 14.46 10.52 -26.77
N GLU A 277 14.82 9.51 -27.57
CA GLU A 277 14.50 9.46 -29.00
C GLU A 277 12.99 9.40 -29.26
N VAL A 278 12.25 8.57 -28.51
CA VAL A 278 10.78 8.48 -28.57
C VAL A 278 10.11 9.81 -28.24
N LEU A 279 10.61 10.53 -27.22
CA LEU A 279 10.10 11.85 -26.84
C LEU A 279 10.40 12.90 -27.92
N LEU A 280 11.61 12.90 -28.48
CA LEU A 280 12.01 13.79 -29.58
C LEU A 280 11.20 13.54 -30.86
N ALA A 281 10.84 12.29 -31.13
CA ALA A 281 9.97 11.90 -32.25
C ALA A 281 8.49 12.33 -32.06
N GLY A 282 8.12 12.89 -30.91
CA GLY A 282 6.80 13.48 -30.68
C GLY A 282 5.73 12.53 -30.13
N ALA A 283 6.12 11.39 -29.54
CA ALA A 283 5.19 10.37 -29.03
C ALA A 283 4.25 10.86 -27.90
N LEU A 284 4.65 11.89 -27.16
CA LEU A 284 3.97 12.28 -25.92
C LEU A 284 2.49 12.65 -26.09
N GLN A 285 2.12 13.48 -27.09
CA GLN A 285 0.71 13.87 -27.27
C GLN A 285 -0.18 12.70 -27.72
N PRO A 286 0.22 11.86 -28.70
CA PRO A 286 -0.53 10.66 -29.05
C PRO A 286 -0.75 9.70 -27.87
N VAL A 287 0.27 9.50 -27.02
CA VAL A 287 0.14 8.65 -25.82
C VAL A 287 -0.87 9.25 -24.83
N ILE A 288 -0.86 10.57 -24.61
CA ILE A 288 -1.87 11.22 -23.76
C ILE A 288 -3.28 11.04 -24.33
N GLY A 289 -3.44 11.13 -25.65
CA GLY A 289 -4.74 10.90 -26.32
C GLY A 289 -5.31 9.50 -26.06
N LEU A 290 -4.45 8.48 -25.92
CA LEU A 290 -4.89 7.10 -25.64
C LEU A 290 -5.44 6.89 -24.22
N LEU A 291 -5.20 7.81 -23.28
CA LEU A 291 -5.82 7.75 -21.95
C LEU A 291 -7.36 7.87 -22.02
N SER A 292 -7.90 8.47 -23.08
CA SER A 292 -9.33 8.58 -23.34
C SER A 292 -9.82 7.61 -24.42
N SER A 293 -9.04 6.57 -24.75
CA SER A 293 -9.45 5.51 -25.69
C SER A 293 -10.65 4.73 -25.17
N SER A 294 -11.50 4.24 -26.06
CA SER A 294 -12.57 3.28 -25.74
C SER A 294 -12.04 1.89 -25.37
N CYS A 295 -10.76 1.62 -25.60
CA CYS A 295 -10.09 0.37 -25.24
C CYS A 295 -9.37 0.51 -23.90
N SER A 296 -9.83 -0.23 -22.88
CA SER A 296 -9.20 -0.25 -21.55
C SER A 296 -7.75 -0.72 -21.60
N GLU A 297 -7.42 -1.64 -22.50
CA GLU A 297 -6.04 -2.11 -22.62
C GLU A 297 -5.10 -1.01 -23.11
N SER A 298 -5.54 -0.20 -24.08
CA SER A 298 -4.78 0.96 -24.57
C SER A 298 -4.63 2.04 -23.50
N GLN A 299 -5.70 2.32 -22.72
CA GLN A 299 -5.62 3.24 -21.58
C GLN A 299 -4.59 2.77 -20.54
N ARG A 300 -4.59 1.48 -20.22
CA ARG A 300 -3.67 0.85 -19.27
C ARG A 300 -2.21 1.01 -19.71
N GLU A 301 -1.91 0.64 -20.96
CA GLU A 301 -0.57 0.75 -21.53
C GLU A 301 -0.11 2.21 -21.67
N ALA A 302 -1.02 3.12 -22.03
CA ALA A 302 -0.72 4.56 -22.10
C ALA A 302 -0.36 5.13 -20.72
N ALA A 303 -1.13 4.82 -19.67
CA ALA A 303 -0.82 5.25 -18.31
C ALA A 303 0.53 4.67 -17.82
N LEU A 304 0.80 3.39 -18.09
CA LEU A 304 2.09 2.76 -17.78
C LEU A 304 3.25 3.50 -18.48
N LEU A 305 3.13 3.77 -19.77
CA LEU A 305 4.14 4.48 -20.57
C LEU A 305 4.38 5.90 -20.06
N LEU A 306 3.32 6.64 -19.69
CA LEU A 306 3.47 7.96 -19.06
C LEU A 306 4.20 7.88 -17.72
N GLY A 307 3.93 6.87 -16.90
CA GLY A 307 4.68 6.63 -15.65
C GLY A 307 6.16 6.30 -15.89
N GLN A 308 6.48 5.61 -17.00
CA GLN A 308 7.85 5.36 -17.43
C GLN A 308 8.55 6.63 -17.94
N PHE A 309 7.84 7.51 -18.66
CA PHE A 309 8.34 8.84 -19.04
C PHE A 309 8.56 9.73 -17.82
N ALA A 310 7.67 9.66 -16.82
CA ALA A 310 7.75 10.37 -15.56
C ALA A 310 8.73 9.75 -14.53
N ALA A 311 9.58 8.80 -14.94
CA ALA A 311 10.62 8.26 -14.07
C ALA A 311 11.59 9.34 -13.56
N THR A 312 12.29 9.05 -12.46
CA THR A 312 13.19 9.99 -11.75
C THR A 312 14.13 10.71 -12.71
N ASP A 313 14.32 12.02 -12.48
CA ASP A 313 15.19 12.93 -13.23
C ASP A 313 14.78 13.29 -14.67
N SER A 314 13.49 13.20 -15.01
CA SER A 314 12.98 13.69 -16.30
C SER A 314 12.30 15.07 -16.21
N ASP A 315 12.80 16.04 -16.98
CA ASP A 315 12.09 17.30 -17.29
C ASP A 315 10.73 17.03 -17.98
N CYS A 316 10.53 15.80 -18.45
CA CYS A 316 9.31 15.35 -19.12
C CYS A 316 8.08 15.41 -18.21
N LYS A 317 8.21 15.29 -16.88
CA LYS A 317 7.07 15.33 -15.95
C LYS A 317 6.22 16.59 -16.15
N ILE A 318 6.87 17.75 -16.23
CA ILE A 318 6.21 19.05 -16.43
C ILE A 318 5.46 19.06 -17.75
N HIS A 319 6.10 18.58 -18.83
CA HIS A 319 5.47 18.51 -20.15
C HIS A 319 4.29 17.54 -20.23
N ILE A 320 4.34 16.43 -19.49
CA ILE A 320 3.21 15.49 -19.38
C ILE A 320 2.00 16.20 -18.75
N VAL A 321 2.21 16.93 -17.66
CA VAL A 321 1.13 17.68 -16.97
C VAL A 321 0.61 18.83 -17.84
N GLN A 322 1.50 19.66 -18.41
CA GLN A 322 1.13 20.80 -19.27
C GLN A 322 0.33 20.39 -20.51
N ARG A 323 0.54 19.16 -21.02
CA ARG A 323 -0.20 18.62 -22.16
C ARG A 323 -1.54 17.97 -21.80
N GLY A 324 -1.96 18.09 -20.54
CA GLY A 324 -3.30 17.68 -20.10
C GLY A 324 -3.45 16.21 -19.75
N ALA A 325 -2.37 15.52 -19.34
CA ALA A 325 -2.45 14.12 -18.92
C ALA A 325 -3.20 13.92 -17.58
N VAL A 326 -3.25 14.94 -16.72
CA VAL A 326 -3.77 14.80 -15.34
C VAL A 326 -5.28 14.52 -15.29
N PRO A 327 -6.16 15.27 -15.97
CA PRO A 327 -7.61 15.00 -15.93
C PRO A 327 -8.01 13.57 -16.34
N PRO A 328 -7.56 13.00 -17.49
CA PRO A 328 -7.95 11.64 -17.85
C PRO A 328 -7.35 10.60 -16.91
N LEU A 329 -6.15 10.82 -16.33
CA LEU A 329 -5.63 9.94 -15.28
C LEU A 329 -6.54 9.95 -14.04
N ILE A 330 -7.00 11.12 -13.59
CA ILE A 330 -7.91 11.22 -12.43
C ILE A 330 -9.27 10.55 -12.73
N GLU A 331 -9.78 10.66 -13.94
CA GLU A 331 -10.99 9.94 -14.38
C GLU A 331 -10.78 8.42 -14.30
N MET A 332 -9.64 7.92 -14.78
CA MET A 332 -9.27 6.50 -14.71
C MET A 332 -9.19 5.95 -13.27
N LEU A 333 -8.86 6.79 -12.26
CA LEU A 333 -8.87 6.35 -10.85
C LEU A 333 -10.27 5.93 -10.36
N GLN A 334 -11.32 6.34 -11.06
CA GLN A 334 -12.71 6.06 -10.72
C GLN A 334 -13.29 4.88 -11.51
N SER A 335 -12.51 4.28 -12.41
CA SER A 335 -12.93 3.15 -13.25
C SER A 335 -13.30 1.91 -12.41
N PRO A 336 -14.31 1.11 -12.83
CA PRO A 336 -14.57 -0.18 -12.20
C PRO A 336 -13.41 -1.17 -12.38
N ASP A 337 -12.56 -0.99 -13.39
CA ASP A 337 -11.40 -1.85 -13.64
C ASP A 337 -10.25 -1.51 -12.68
N ALA A 338 -9.86 -2.50 -11.87
CA ALA A 338 -8.76 -2.36 -10.91
C ALA A 338 -7.40 -2.10 -11.59
N GLN A 339 -7.16 -2.64 -12.79
CA GLN A 339 -5.90 -2.46 -13.50
C GLN A 339 -5.76 -1.03 -14.04
N LEU A 340 -6.85 -0.43 -14.53
CA LEU A 340 -6.87 0.97 -14.95
C LEU A 340 -6.56 1.91 -13.78
N ARG A 341 -7.21 1.66 -12.64
CA ARG A 341 -6.94 2.42 -11.40
C ARG A 341 -5.48 2.28 -10.96
N GLU A 342 -4.91 1.07 -11.09
CA GLU A 342 -3.54 0.79 -10.68
C GLU A 342 -2.51 1.52 -11.53
N MET A 343 -2.66 1.48 -12.87
CA MET A 343 -1.74 2.18 -13.77
C MET A 343 -1.90 3.69 -13.70
N SER A 344 -3.12 4.20 -13.49
CA SER A 344 -3.34 5.63 -13.28
C SER A 344 -2.70 6.12 -11.97
N ALA A 345 -2.90 5.40 -10.86
CA ALA A 345 -2.28 5.75 -9.59
C ALA A 345 -0.75 5.69 -9.67
N PHE A 346 -0.20 4.71 -10.40
CA PHE A 346 1.23 4.62 -10.68
C PHE A 346 1.72 5.87 -11.43
N ALA A 347 1.07 6.25 -12.54
CA ALA A 347 1.46 7.42 -13.35
C ALA A 347 1.39 8.73 -12.54
N LEU A 348 0.27 8.99 -11.86
CA LEU A 348 0.10 10.15 -10.99
C LEU A 348 1.13 10.18 -9.86
N GLY A 349 1.43 9.02 -9.28
CA GLY A 349 2.44 8.90 -8.24
C GLY A 349 3.83 9.31 -8.71
N ARG A 350 4.21 8.94 -9.94
CA ARG A 350 5.49 9.35 -10.55
C ARG A 350 5.52 10.85 -10.88
N LEU A 351 4.41 11.38 -11.39
CA LEU A 351 4.27 12.82 -11.70
C LEU A 351 4.31 13.70 -10.45
N ALA A 352 3.80 13.22 -9.32
CA ALA A 352 3.80 13.93 -8.04
C ALA A 352 5.19 13.97 -7.34
N GLN A 353 6.21 13.28 -7.84
CA GLN A 353 7.53 13.29 -7.21
C GLN A 353 8.35 14.50 -7.65
N VAL A 354 8.92 15.21 -6.67
CA VAL A 354 9.93 16.30 -6.79
C VAL A 354 9.41 17.63 -7.36
N ASP A 355 8.42 17.64 -8.25
CA ASP A 355 7.96 18.86 -8.91
C ASP A 355 6.72 19.48 -8.26
N THR A 356 6.86 20.70 -7.72
CA THR A 356 5.79 21.41 -7.00
C THR A 356 4.63 21.83 -7.89
N HIS A 357 4.88 22.21 -9.14
CA HIS A 357 3.82 22.61 -10.08
C HIS A 357 2.92 21.42 -10.43
N ASN A 358 3.51 20.24 -10.66
CA ASN A 358 2.76 19.02 -10.90
C ASN A 358 1.97 18.61 -9.66
N GLN A 359 2.58 18.69 -8.47
CA GLN A 359 1.90 18.41 -7.21
C GLN A 359 0.66 19.29 -7.03
N ALA A 360 0.78 20.60 -7.26
CA ALA A 360 -0.35 21.53 -7.19
C ALA A 360 -1.40 21.26 -8.29
N GLY A 361 -0.96 20.98 -9.52
CA GLY A 361 -1.84 20.68 -10.65
C GLY A 361 -2.70 19.42 -10.43
N ILE A 362 -2.11 18.35 -9.87
CA ILE A 362 -2.83 17.12 -9.53
C ILE A 362 -3.89 17.37 -8.44
N ALA A 363 -3.53 18.14 -7.40
CA ALA A 363 -4.47 18.51 -6.35
C ALA A 363 -5.62 19.38 -6.88
N HIS A 364 -5.30 20.42 -7.66
CA HIS A 364 -6.28 21.33 -8.27
C HIS A 364 -7.27 20.61 -9.20
N CYS A 365 -6.82 19.58 -9.92
CA CYS A 365 -7.69 18.74 -10.75
C CYS A 365 -8.54 17.75 -9.94
N GLY A 366 -8.49 17.77 -8.61
CA GLY A 366 -9.29 16.92 -7.74
C GLY A 366 -8.71 15.52 -7.48
N GLY A 367 -7.40 15.32 -7.68
CA GLY A 367 -6.77 14.00 -7.57
C GLY A 367 -6.71 13.42 -6.15
N ILE A 368 -6.75 14.27 -5.11
CA ILE A 368 -6.57 13.85 -3.72
C ILE A 368 -7.67 12.87 -3.26
N ILE A 369 -8.94 13.19 -3.51
CA ILE A 369 -10.08 12.40 -2.99
C ILE A 369 -10.10 10.98 -3.59
N PRO A 370 -9.99 10.78 -4.93
CA PRO A 370 -9.90 9.45 -5.51
C PRO A 370 -8.70 8.65 -4.97
N LEU A 371 -7.53 9.27 -4.82
CA LEU A 371 -6.35 8.60 -4.25
C LEU A 371 -6.58 8.15 -2.80
N LEU A 372 -7.19 8.99 -1.96
CA LEU A 372 -7.56 8.61 -0.60
C LEU A 372 -8.56 7.45 -0.56
N LYS A 373 -9.51 7.39 -1.50
CA LYS A 373 -10.47 6.27 -1.62
C LYS A 373 -9.76 4.96 -2.01
N LEU A 374 -8.71 5.02 -2.82
CA LEU A 374 -7.93 3.84 -3.21
C LEU A 374 -7.13 3.23 -2.05
N LEU A 375 -6.93 3.97 -0.95
CA LEU A 375 -6.37 3.40 0.28
C LEU A 375 -7.27 2.33 0.92
N ASP A 376 -8.56 2.24 0.58
CA ASP A 376 -9.45 1.16 1.04
C ASP A 376 -9.42 -0.10 0.16
N SER A 377 -8.58 -0.09 -0.89
CA SER A 377 -8.52 -1.19 -1.85
C SER A 377 -8.02 -2.48 -1.22
N LYS A 378 -8.65 -3.59 -1.59
CA LYS A 378 -8.17 -4.95 -1.29
C LYS A 378 -7.00 -5.41 -2.18
N ASN A 379 -6.58 -4.58 -3.14
CA ASN A 379 -5.38 -4.80 -3.95
C ASN A 379 -4.21 -4.00 -3.35
N GLY A 380 -3.19 -4.72 -2.86
CA GLY A 380 -2.01 -4.13 -2.23
C GLY A 380 -1.18 -3.23 -3.14
N SER A 381 -1.03 -3.57 -4.43
CA SER A 381 -0.32 -2.73 -5.40
C SER A 381 -1.04 -1.41 -5.62
N LEU A 382 -2.36 -1.46 -5.76
CA LEU A 382 -3.20 -0.27 -5.91
C LEU A 382 -3.14 0.62 -4.66
N GLN A 383 -3.22 0.02 -3.48
CA GLN A 383 -3.11 0.71 -2.19
C GLN A 383 -1.75 1.39 -2.04
N HIS A 384 -0.66 0.70 -2.43
CA HIS A 384 0.70 1.23 -2.41
C HIS A 384 0.87 2.41 -3.37
N ASN A 385 0.42 2.27 -4.62
CA ASN A 385 0.53 3.34 -5.62
C ASN A 385 -0.24 4.59 -5.19
N ALA A 386 -1.42 4.43 -4.58
CA ALA A 386 -2.17 5.54 -4.01
C ALA A 386 -1.44 6.23 -2.85
N ALA A 387 -0.88 5.45 -1.92
CA ALA A 387 -0.05 5.98 -0.83
C ALA A 387 1.18 6.72 -1.36
N PHE A 388 1.85 6.18 -2.38
CA PHE A 388 3.02 6.79 -3.02
C PHE A 388 2.68 8.12 -3.72
N ALA A 389 1.52 8.21 -4.35
CA ALA A 389 1.03 9.45 -4.92
C ALA A 389 0.74 10.50 -3.84
N LEU A 390 0.04 10.13 -2.77
CA LEU A 390 -0.25 11.03 -1.64
C LEU A 390 1.03 11.50 -0.93
N TYR A 391 2.03 10.63 -0.80
CA TYR A 391 3.36 11.00 -0.29
C TYR A 391 4.02 12.09 -1.13
N GLY A 392 3.94 12.00 -2.46
CA GLY A 392 4.44 13.02 -3.38
C GLY A 392 3.66 14.33 -3.25
N LEU A 393 2.32 14.25 -3.19
CA LEU A 393 1.46 15.43 -3.06
C LEU A 393 1.65 16.19 -1.75
N ALA A 394 1.94 15.48 -0.65
CA ALA A 394 2.18 16.05 0.67
C ALA A 394 3.48 16.87 0.77
N ASP A 395 4.36 16.80 -0.23
CA ASP A 395 5.60 17.57 -0.29
C ASP A 395 5.34 19.05 -0.64
N ASN A 396 4.25 19.32 -1.35
CA ASN A 396 3.81 20.68 -1.65
C ASN A 396 3.04 21.28 -0.47
N GLU A 397 3.48 22.43 -0.02
CA GLU A 397 2.88 23.24 1.04
C GLU A 397 1.42 23.65 0.76
N ASP A 398 1.10 23.99 -0.49
CA ASP A 398 -0.25 24.40 -0.90
C ASP A 398 -1.25 23.23 -0.78
N ASN A 399 -0.77 21.99 -0.95
CA ASN A 399 -1.59 20.79 -0.87
C ASN A 399 -1.88 20.34 0.57
N VAL A 400 -1.11 20.79 1.56
CA VAL A 400 -1.23 20.36 2.96
C VAL A 400 -2.64 20.70 3.49
N ALA A 401 -3.10 21.92 3.23
CA ALA A 401 -4.43 22.36 3.63
C ALA A 401 -5.52 21.52 2.96
N ASP A 402 -5.41 21.29 1.65
CA ASP A 402 -6.39 20.49 0.89
C ASP A 402 -6.46 19.04 1.40
N LEU A 403 -5.31 18.41 1.65
CA LEU A 403 -5.21 17.07 2.23
C LEU A 403 -5.92 17.00 3.59
N ILE A 404 -5.72 17.98 4.47
CA ILE A 404 -6.38 18.03 5.77
C ILE A 404 -7.88 18.29 5.62
N ASN A 405 -8.27 19.23 4.75
CA ASN A 405 -9.66 19.63 4.52
C ASN A 405 -10.54 18.47 4.06
N VAL A 406 -10.00 17.58 3.22
CA VAL A 406 -10.74 16.40 2.75
C VAL A 406 -10.68 15.20 3.72
N GLY A 407 -9.99 15.33 4.85
CA GLY A 407 -9.85 14.27 5.87
C GLY A 407 -8.74 13.26 5.56
N GLY A 408 -7.73 13.67 4.80
CA GLY A 408 -6.62 12.80 4.40
C GLY A 408 -5.80 12.30 5.57
N VAL A 409 -5.59 13.12 6.61
CA VAL A 409 -4.84 12.71 7.82
C VAL A 409 -5.56 11.57 8.56
N GLN A 410 -6.87 11.71 8.80
CA GLN A 410 -7.65 10.65 9.44
C GLN A 410 -7.66 9.38 8.58
N LYS A 411 -7.77 9.53 7.27
CA LYS A 411 -7.73 8.38 6.35
C LYS A 411 -6.41 7.62 6.38
N LEU A 412 -5.29 8.34 6.46
CA LEU A 412 -3.95 7.77 6.58
C LEU A 412 -3.74 7.07 7.93
N GLN A 413 -4.39 7.53 9.00
CA GLN A 413 -4.31 6.94 10.33
C GLN A 413 -5.20 5.70 10.49
N ASP A 414 -6.45 5.79 10.04
CA ASP A 414 -7.48 4.74 10.21
C ASP A 414 -7.33 3.60 9.20
N GLY A 415 -6.49 3.76 8.18
CA GLY A 415 -6.42 2.86 7.03
C GLY A 415 -6.01 1.43 7.40
N GLU A 416 -6.81 0.46 6.98
CA GLU A 416 -6.45 -0.95 7.04
C GLU A 416 -5.54 -1.32 5.86
N PHE A 417 -4.23 -1.27 6.09
CA PHE A 417 -3.24 -1.58 5.05
C PHE A 417 -2.94 -3.07 4.97
N ILE A 418 -3.03 -3.63 3.76
CA ILE A 418 -2.80 -5.06 3.52
C ILE A 418 -1.35 -5.42 3.86
N VAL A 419 -1.22 -6.39 4.76
CA VAL A 419 0.05 -7.06 5.04
C VAL A 419 0.17 -8.22 4.05
N GLN A 420 0.90 -8.03 2.95
CA GLN A 420 1.27 -9.15 2.09
C GLN A 420 2.33 -10.00 2.81
N PRO A 421 2.14 -11.31 2.99
CA PRO A 421 3.19 -12.18 3.49
C PRO A 421 4.22 -12.40 2.38
N TRP A 422 5.27 -11.57 2.34
CA TRP A 422 6.48 -11.92 1.61
C TRP A 422 7.15 -13.08 2.36
N ALA A 423 6.97 -14.29 1.83
CA ALA A 423 7.67 -15.54 2.18
C ALA A 423 7.55 -16.11 3.61
N PRO A 424 7.38 -17.44 3.76
CA PRO A 424 7.51 -18.10 5.05
C PRO A 424 9.01 -18.22 5.41
N LYS A 425 9.38 -17.76 6.61
CA LYS A 425 10.70 -17.79 7.27
C LYS A 425 11.66 -16.64 6.93
N LEU A 426 11.59 -15.55 7.70
CA LEU A 426 12.66 -15.11 8.60
C LEU A 426 12.19 -13.92 9.46
N SER A 427 12.30 -14.05 10.79
CA SER A 427 12.45 -13.02 11.83
C SER A 427 11.91 -11.58 11.60
N SER A 428 10.89 -11.21 12.37
CA SER A 428 10.66 -9.89 13.03
C SER A 428 10.66 -8.56 12.24
N LEU A 429 10.93 -8.53 10.93
CA LEU A 429 10.90 -7.32 10.10
C LEU A 429 10.16 -7.61 8.80
N THR A 430 8.84 -7.81 8.88
CA THR A 430 7.99 -7.77 7.68
C THR A 430 7.94 -6.31 7.23
N MET A 431 8.69 -5.97 6.18
CA MET A 431 8.58 -4.65 5.57
C MET A 431 7.15 -4.45 5.07
N GLN A 432 6.56 -3.29 5.41
CA GLN A 432 5.18 -2.94 5.08
C GLN A 432 5.20 -1.69 4.19
N PRO A 433 5.53 -1.81 2.88
CA PRO A 433 5.88 -0.65 2.04
C PRO A 433 4.80 0.43 2.03
N THR A 434 3.52 0.03 2.04
CA THR A 434 2.38 0.95 2.12
C THR A 434 2.32 1.67 3.46
N ARG A 435 2.48 0.97 4.59
CA ARG A 435 2.47 1.59 5.93
C ARG A 435 3.68 2.49 6.14
N ASP A 436 4.85 2.09 5.68
CA ASP A 436 6.04 2.94 5.74
C ASP A 436 5.86 4.21 4.90
N CYS A 437 5.24 4.09 3.72
CA CYS A 437 4.91 5.23 2.87
C CYS A 437 3.88 6.16 3.54
N VAL A 438 2.85 5.61 4.18
CA VAL A 438 1.84 6.36 4.94
C VAL A 438 2.48 7.08 6.14
N ALA A 439 3.33 6.39 6.92
CA ALA A 439 4.05 6.98 8.05
C ALA A 439 4.97 8.13 7.60
N LYS A 440 5.68 7.95 6.48
CA LYS A 440 6.48 9.02 5.86
C LYS A 440 5.63 10.19 5.38
N THR A 441 4.42 9.92 4.87
CA THR A 441 3.47 10.95 4.46
C THR A 441 3.02 11.78 5.67
N LEU A 442 2.63 11.13 6.78
CA LEU A 442 2.25 11.82 8.01
C LEU A 442 3.41 12.65 8.58
N LYS A 443 4.62 12.09 8.63
CA LYS A 443 5.82 12.81 9.07
C LYS A 443 6.10 14.05 8.20
N ARG A 444 5.96 13.91 6.89
CA ARG A 444 6.13 15.03 5.95
C ARG A 444 5.08 16.12 6.17
N LEU A 445 3.83 15.75 6.45
CA LEU A 445 2.79 16.72 6.79
C LEU A 445 3.12 17.45 8.10
N GLU A 446 3.58 16.74 9.14
CA GLU A 446 4.06 17.34 10.39
C GLU A 446 5.18 18.35 10.16
N GLU A 447 6.20 18.00 9.37
CA GLU A 447 7.32 18.90 9.01
C GLU A 447 6.89 20.15 8.25
N LYS A 448 5.74 20.12 7.57
CA LYS A 448 5.21 21.25 6.78
C LYS A 448 4.19 22.11 7.54
N ILE A 449 3.66 21.67 8.68
CA ILE A 449 2.67 22.45 9.43
C ILE A 449 3.37 23.49 10.30
N HIS A 450 3.74 24.62 9.68
CA HIS A 450 4.27 25.78 10.36
C HIS A 450 3.97 27.08 9.59
N GLY A 451 4.20 28.25 10.23
CA GLY A 451 4.11 29.56 9.58
C GLY A 451 2.78 29.81 8.85
N ARG A 452 2.83 30.05 7.54
CA ARG A 452 1.65 30.38 6.71
C ARG A 452 0.62 29.27 6.66
N ILE A 453 1.06 28.00 6.60
CA ILE A 453 0.16 26.84 6.52
C ILE A 453 -0.60 26.69 7.84
N LEU A 454 0.11 26.73 8.96
CA LEU A 454 -0.53 26.72 10.28
C LEU A 454 -1.52 27.87 10.42
N GLY A 455 -1.15 29.10 10.01
CA GLY A 455 -2.05 30.24 10.01
C GLY A 455 -3.33 30.02 9.20
N HIS A 456 -3.23 29.40 8.02
CA HIS A 456 -4.38 29.03 7.20
C HIS A 456 -5.24 27.94 7.85
N LEU A 457 -4.63 26.90 8.43
CA LEU A 457 -5.34 25.86 9.17
C LEU A 457 -6.09 26.43 10.37
N LEU A 458 -5.49 27.36 11.13
CA LEU A 458 -6.16 28.06 12.22
C LEU A 458 -7.32 28.94 11.75
N TYR A 459 -7.22 29.54 10.56
CA TYR A 459 -8.35 30.25 9.95
C TYR A 459 -9.50 29.28 9.63
N LEU A 460 -9.21 28.14 9.00
CA LEU A 460 -10.20 27.11 8.68
C LEU A 460 -10.82 26.49 9.93
N MET A 461 -10.03 26.29 10.99
CA MET A 461 -10.51 25.79 12.28
C MET A 461 -11.48 26.75 12.97
N ARG A 462 -11.35 28.06 12.74
CA ARG A 462 -12.23 29.09 13.34
C ARG A 462 -13.50 29.37 12.53
N ILE A 463 -13.40 29.41 11.21
CA ILE A 463 -14.46 29.94 10.33
C ILE A 463 -15.03 28.88 9.37
N GLY A 464 -14.35 27.75 9.18
CA GLY A 464 -14.79 26.68 8.29
C GLY A 464 -16.10 26.00 8.74
N GLU A 465 -16.66 25.15 7.89
CA GLU A 465 -17.80 24.31 8.28
C GLU A 465 -17.42 23.35 9.41
N LYS A 466 -18.38 22.93 10.24
CA LYS A 466 -18.13 22.03 11.39
C LYS A 466 -17.31 20.78 11.02
N VAL A 467 -17.53 20.21 9.83
CA VAL A 467 -16.77 19.05 9.35
C VAL A 467 -15.29 19.39 9.12
N ILE A 468 -15.00 20.55 8.53
CA ILE A 468 -13.64 21.03 8.28
C ILE A 468 -12.96 21.39 9.60
N GLN A 469 -13.64 22.13 10.48
CA GLN A 469 -13.11 22.48 11.81
C GLN A 469 -12.66 21.23 12.58
N ARG A 470 -13.50 20.19 12.61
CA ARG A 470 -13.19 18.90 13.24
C ARG A 470 -12.00 18.20 12.60
N ARG A 471 -11.96 18.11 11.26
CA ARG A 471 -10.84 17.49 10.52
C ARG A 471 -9.52 18.18 10.82
N VAL A 472 -9.52 19.51 10.83
CA VAL A 472 -8.33 20.32 11.14
C VAL A 472 -7.90 20.11 12.60
N ALA A 473 -8.83 20.18 13.57
CA ALA A 473 -8.51 19.97 14.97
C ALA A 473 -7.93 18.57 15.23
N LEU A 474 -8.53 17.53 14.65
CA LEU A 474 -8.04 16.14 14.72
C LEU A 474 -6.66 15.98 14.07
N ALA A 475 -6.45 16.61 12.91
CA ALA A 475 -5.17 16.56 12.21
C ALA A 475 -4.06 17.24 13.02
N LEU A 476 -4.32 18.44 13.54
CA LEU A 476 -3.37 19.19 14.36
C LEU A 476 -3.07 18.47 15.68
N ALA A 477 -4.04 17.78 16.28
CA ALA A 477 -3.80 17.04 17.53
C ALA A 477 -2.75 15.94 17.35
N HIS A 478 -2.63 15.42 16.12
CA HIS A 478 -1.61 14.46 15.76
C HIS A 478 -0.31 15.10 15.28
N LEU A 479 -0.40 16.08 14.38
CA LEU A 479 0.73 16.55 13.57
C LEU A 479 1.37 17.85 14.07
N CYS A 480 0.79 18.54 15.06
CA CYS A 480 1.38 19.80 15.53
C CYS A 480 2.70 19.57 16.28
N SER A 481 3.60 20.56 16.16
CA SER A 481 4.75 20.72 17.04
C SER A 481 4.28 20.95 18.49
N PRO A 482 5.02 20.46 19.51
CA PRO A 482 4.73 20.77 20.91
C PRO A 482 4.61 22.28 21.19
N ASP A 483 5.43 23.11 20.51
CA ASP A 483 5.46 24.57 20.70
C ASP A 483 4.14 25.25 20.29
N ASP A 484 3.44 24.69 19.30
CA ASP A 484 2.22 25.26 18.76
C ASP A 484 0.95 24.83 19.52
N GLN A 485 1.05 23.85 20.43
CA GLN A 485 -0.11 23.24 21.08
C GLN A 485 -0.97 24.25 21.83
N LYS A 486 -0.36 25.17 22.60
CA LYS A 486 -1.11 26.19 23.32
C LYS A 486 -1.86 27.10 22.34
N SER A 487 -1.18 27.59 21.31
CA SER A 487 -1.78 28.45 20.29
C SER A 487 -2.95 27.76 19.60
N ILE A 488 -2.80 26.49 19.21
CA ILE A 488 -3.83 25.74 18.50
C ILE A 488 -5.02 25.41 19.41
N PHE A 489 -4.76 24.78 20.56
CA PHE A 489 -5.82 24.14 21.35
C PHE A 489 -6.43 25.07 22.40
N ILE A 490 -5.68 26.06 22.89
CA ILE A 490 -6.16 27.04 23.87
C ILE A 490 -6.56 28.34 23.17
N ASP A 491 -5.62 28.99 22.48
CA ASP A 491 -5.85 30.35 21.95
C ASP A 491 -6.81 30.36 20.74
N ASN A 492 -6.94 29.23 20.03
CA ASN A 492 -7.81 29.08 18.85
C ASN A 492 -8.95 28.06 19.05
N ASN A 493 -9.30 27.70 20.29
CA ASN A 493 -10.41 26.80 20.64
C ASN A 493 -10.33 25.38 20.02
N GLY A 494 -9.13 24.90 19.64
CA GLY A 494 -8.97 23.54 19.14
C GLY A 494 -9.41 22.47 20.15
N LEU A 495 -9.20 22.71 21.46
CA LEU A 495 -9.61 21.78 22.53
C LEU A 495 -11.13 21.61 22.57
N GLU A 496 -11.87 22.69 22.39
CA GLU A 496 -13.34 22.68 22.38
C GLU A 496 -13.89 21.78 21.28
N LEU A 497 -13.30 21.89 20.09
CA LEU A 497 -13.68 21.05 18.95
C LEU A 497 -13.45 19.57 19.22
N LEU A 498 -12.38 19.21 19.96
CA LEU A 498 -12.12 17.82 20.35
C LEU A 498 -13.05 17.33 21.46
N LEU A 499 -13.39 18.19 22.43
CA LEU A 499 -14.34 17.84 23.50
C LEU A 499 -15.76 17.66 22.96
N GLU A 500 -16.20 18.51 22.01
CA GLU A 500 -17.49 18.36 21.32
C GLU A 500 -17.62 17.00 20.60
N LEU A 501 -16.51 16.40 20.18
CA LEU A 501 -16.52 15.07 19.56
C LEU A 501 -16.88 13.97 20.56
N LEU A 502 -16.51 14.10 21.84
CA LEU A 502 -16.88 13.14 22.89
C LEU A 502 -18.38 13.19 23.20
N GLU A 503 -19.03 14.35 23.02
CA GLU A 503 -20.47 14.54 23.20
C GLU A 503 -21.30 14.10 21.97
N SER A 504 -20.65 13.76 20.87
CA SER A 504 -21.32 13.35 19.63
C SER A 504 -22.08 12.03 19.80
N THR A 505 -23.25 11.92 19.18
CA THR A 505 -24.02 10.66 19.10
C THR A 505 -23.38 9.62 18.18
N ASN A 506 -22.42 10.03 17.35
CA ASN A 506 -21.66 9.14 16.46
C ASN A 506 -20.42 8.58 17.19
N LEU A 507 -20.40 7.25 17.39
CA LEU A 507 -19.29 6.53 18.03
C LEU A 507 -17.93 6.78 17.35
N LYS A 508 -17.89 6.93 16.02
CA LYS A 508 -16.64 7.24 15.31
C LYS A 508 -16.09 8.60 15.75
N HIS A 509 -16.93 9.61 15.85
CA HIS A 509 -16.49 10.93 16.32
C HIS A 509 -15.94 10.87 17.74
N GLN A 510 -16.64 10.15 18.64
CA GLN A 510 -16.17 10.00 20.03
C GLN A 510 -14.81 9.29 20.09
N ARG A 511 -14.63 8.25 19.26
CA ARG A 511 -13.34 7.56 19.11
C ARG A 511 -12.24 8.49 18.63
N ASP A 512 -12.49 9.23 17.54
CA ASP A 512 -11.55 10.17 16.94
C ASP A 512 -11.13 11.24 17.97
N GLY A 513 -12.11 11.80 18.71
CA GLY A 513 -11.87 12.76 19.78
C GLY A 513 -11.04 12.17 20.92
N SER A 514 -11.34 10.94 21.34
CA SER A 514 -10.60 10.26 22.42
C SER A 514 -9.15 10.00 22.05
N VAL A 515 -8.91 9.49 20.83
CA VAL A 515 -7.56 9.25 20.29
C VAL A 515 -6.77 10.56 20.16
N ALA A 516 -7.40 11.63 19.68
CA ALA A 516 -6.76 12.93 19.55
C ALA A 516 -6.35 13.52 20.91
N LEU A 517 -7.23 13.45 21.91
CA LEU A 517 -6.94 13.91 23.27
C LEU A 517 -5.84 13.06 23.94
N CYS A 518 -5.85 11.74 23.77
CA CYS A 518 -4.74 10.88 24.24
C CYS A 518 -3.40 11.27 23.62
N LYS A 519 -3.36 11.54 22.32
CA LYS A 519 -2.13 11.99 21.64
C LYS A 519 -1.64 13.33 22.18
N LEU A 520 -2.55 14.27 22.40
CA LEU A 520 -2.22 15.56 23.03
C LEU A 520 -1.66 15.37 24.44
N ALA A 521 -2.27 14.51 25.25
CA ALA A 521 -1.80 14.23 26.59
C ALA A 521 -0.38 13.63 26.58
N ASN A 522 -0.13 12.67 25.69
CA ASN A 522 1.20 12.05 25.56
C ASN A 522 2.28 13.06 25.14
N LYS A 523 1.98 13.95 24.19
CA LYS A 523 2.91 15.01 23.78
C LYS A 523 3.14 16.03 24.92
N ALA A 524 2.12 16.35 25.71
CA ALA A 524 2.27 17.24 26.86
C ALA A 524 3.08 16.60 28.01
N SER A 525 2.91 15.30 28.26
CA SER A 525 3.62 14.55 29.31
C SER A 525 5.10 14.31 28.98
N SER A 526 5.48 14.17 27.70
CA SER A 526 6.90 14.02 27.31
C SER A 526 7.76 15.24 27.66
N LEU A 527 7.14 16.42 27.84
CA LEU A 527 7.79 17.65 28.29
C LEU A 527 7.92 17.73 29.82
N SER A 528 7.27 16.84 30.56
CA SER A 528 7.25 16.81 32.03
C SER A 528 7.79 15.48 32.57
N GLN A 529 9.05 15.13 32.30
CA GLN A 529 9.67 13.96 32.92
C GLN A 529 9.83 14.15 34.44
N VAL A 530 9.01 13.48 35.24
CA VAL A 530 9.39 12.88 36.55
C VAL A 530 8.40 11.72 36.85
N ASP A 531 8.79 10.48 36.56
CA ASP A 531 8.08 9.24 36.97
C ASP A 531 8.43 8.80 38.41
N ALA A 532 9.06 9.67 39.20
CA ALA A 532 9.24 9.44 40.63
C ALA A 532 7.99 9.90 41.38
N ALA A 533 7.61 9.14 42.42
CA ALA A 533 6.61 9.59 43.39
C ALA A 533 6.95 11.04 43.79
N PRO A 534 6.00 11.99 43.69
CA PRO A 534 6.30 13.39 43.88
C PRO A 534 6.86 13.59 45.30
N PRO A 535 8.05 14.23 45.45
CA PRO A 535 8.58 14.49 46.78
C PRO A 535 7.62 15.38 47.57
N SER A 536 7.53 15.15 48.88
CA SER A 536 6.73 15.98 49.78
C SER A 536 7.19 17.44 49.62
N PRO A 537 6.28 18.40 49.38
CA PRO A 537 6.63 19.78 49.07
C PRO A 537 7.19 20.57 50.27
N VAL A 538 7.31 19.96 51.45
CA VAL A 538 7.80 20.61 52.66
C VAL A 538 9.06 19.86 53.15
N PRO A 539 10.19 20.54 53.42
CA PRO A 539 11.28 19.97 54.19
C PRO A 539 10.78 19.66 55.61
N GLN A 540 10.32 18.43 55.82
CA GLN A 540 9.89 17.92 57.13
C GLN A 540 11.05 17.17 57.77
N VAL A 541 11.32 17.48 59.03
CA VAL A 541 12.26 16.71 59.85
C VAL A 541 11.52 15.48 60.37
N TYR A 542 11.81 14.34 59.77
CA TYR A 542 11.26 13.04 60.15
C TYR A 542 12.03 12.47 61.36
N LEU A 543 11.33 12.00 62.38
CA LEU A 543 11.96 11.40 63.56
C LEU A 543 12.56 10.02 63.26
N GLY A 544 12.03 9.32 62.25
CA GLY A 544 12.45 7.99 61.85
C GLY A 544 11.60 6.86 62.44
N GLU A 545 11.70 5.69 61.80
CA GLU A 545 10.89 4.50 62.08
C GLU A 545 10.94 4.05 63.55
N GLN A 546 12.10 4.22 64.20
CA GLN A 546 12.32 3.79 65.59
C GLN A 546 11.45 4.50 66.63
N TYR A 547 10.80 5.62 66.27
CA TYR A 547 9.91 6.36 67.16
C TYR A 547 8.41 6.14 66.87
N VAL A 548 8.07 5.35 65.86
CA VAL A 548 6.68 4.98 65.55
C VAL A 548 6.15 4.10 66.69
N ASN A 549 4.99 4.47 67.25
CA ASN A 549 4.34 3.77 68.37
C ASN A 549 5.27 3.49 69.57
N ASN A 550 6.22 4.39 69.82
CA ASN A 550 7.19 4.25 70.90
C ASN A 550 6.75 5.07 72.12
N SER A 551 6.67 4.45 73.30
CA SER A 551 6.30 5.12 74.55
C SER A 551 7.38 6.06 75.11
N THR A 552 8.60 5.99 74.57
CA THR A 552 9.74 6.79 75.03
C THR A 552 9.56 8.23 74.57
N LEU A 553 9.43 9.17 75.51
CA LEU A 553 9.16 10.60 75.26
C LEU A 553 7.80 10.90 74.60
N SER A 554 6.90 9.93 74.51
CA SER A 554 5.53 10.17 74.02
C SER A 554 4.77 11.10 74.96
N ASP A 555 4.18 12.15 74.42
CA ASP A 555 3.41 13.18 75.12
C ASP A 555 1.90 13.15 74.76
N VAL A 556 1.50 12.21 73.90
CA VAL A 556 0.10 11.89 73.59
C VAL A 556 -0.07 10.40 73.27
N THR A 557 -1.22 9.84 73.65
CA THR A 557 -1.62 8.46 73.33
C THR A 557 -2.94 8.49 72.57
N PHE A 558 -3.01 7.83 71.42
CA PHE A 558 -4.25 7.63 70.68
C PHE A 558 -4.88 6.29 71.02
N LEU A 559 -6.20 6.26 71.14
CA LEU A 559 -6.99 5.04 71.27
C LEU A 559 -7.67 4.78 69.92
N VAL A 560 -7.22 3.75 69.22
CA VAL A 560 -7.73 3.34 67.89
C VAL A 560 -8.25 1.92 68.01
N GLU A 561 -9.55 1.72 67.80
CA GLU A 561 -10.23 0.42 67.98
C GLU A 561 -9.92 -0.24 69.34
N GLY A 562 -9.80 0.57 70.40
CA GLY A 562 -9.47 0.10 71.75
C GLY A 562 -7.99 -0.23 71.99
N LYS A 563 -7.12 -0.08 70.99
CA LYS A 563 -5.66 -0.26 71.12
C LYS A 563 -4.97 1.10 71.33
N ARG A 564 -3.95 1.11 72.19
CA ARG A 564 -3.13 2.31 72.47
C ARG A 564 -2.04 2.47 71.42
N PHE A 565 -1.89 3.69 70.93
CA PHE A 565 -0.82 4.09 70.02
C PHE A 565 -0.08 5.31 70.60
N TYR A 566 1.21 5.16 70.91
CA TYR A 566 2.03 6.22 71.50
C TYR A 566 2.57 7.17 70.42
N ALA A 567 2.43 8.48 70.60
CA ALA A 567 2.87 9.47 69.61
C ALA A 567 3.51 10.72 70.25
N HIS A 568 4.15 11.53 69.39
CA HIS A 568 4.85 12.76 69.78
C HIS A 568 4.17 13.97 69.14
N ARG A 569 3.60 14.87 69.94
CA ARG A 569 2.85 16.06 69.49
C ARG A 569 3.69 16.92 68.56
N ILE A 570 4.98 17.11 68.86
CA ILE A 570 5.89 17.89 68.00
C ILE A 570 5.99 17.33 66.57
N CYS A 571 5.97 16.01 66.40
CA CYS A 571 6.02 15.35 65.09
C CYS A 571 4.69 15.51 64.34
N LEU A 572 3.57 15.37 65.04
CA LEU A 572 2.22 15.55 64.50
C LEU A 572 1.97 16.99 64.03
N LEU A 573 2.31 17.96 64.88
CA LEU A 573 2.17 19.40 64.63
C LEU A 573 3.00 19.86 63.42
N ALA A 574 4.20 19.30 63.26
CA ALA A 574 5.09 19.61 62.14
C ALA A 574 4.61 19.00 60.80
N SER A 575 3.83 17.93 60.86
CA SER A 575 3.49 17.12 59.68
C SER A 575 2.08 17.33 59.16
N SER A 576 1.14 17.80 60.00
CA SER A 576 -0.28 17.89 59.67
C SER A 576 -0.92 19.14 60.27
N ASP A 577 -1.57 19.93 59.41
CA ASP A 577 -2.35 21.09 59.84
C ASP A 577 -3.60 20.69 60.62
N ALA A 578 -4.17 19.51 60.37
CA ALA A 578 -5.30 19.01 61.14
C ALA A 578 -4.90 18.69 62.59
N PHE A 579 -3.75 18.04 62.81
CA PHE A 579 -3.22 17.83 64.15
C PHE A 579 -2.81 19.15 64.81
N ARG A 580 -2.28 20.11 64.05
CA ARG A 580 -2.01 21.46 64.55
C ARG A 580 -3.27 22.15 65.05
N ALA A 581 -4.36 22.11 64.28
CA ALA A 581 -5.65 22.64 64.72
C ALA A 581 -6.19 21.90 65.97
N MET A 582 -6.01 20.58 66.06
CA MET A 582 -6.44 19.77 67.20
C MET A 582 -5.74 20.16 68.51
N PHE A 583 -4.44 20.43 68.46
CA PHE A 583 -3.62 20.66 69.66
C PHE A 583 -3.37 22.12 70.02
N ASP A 584 -3.32 23.03 69.04
CA ASP A 584 -3.14 24.48 69.27
C ASP A 584 -4.47 25.26 69.25
N GLY A 585 -5.57 24.62 68.83
CA GLY A 585 -6.91 25.20 68.83
C GLY A 585 -7.61 25.19 70.19
N GLY A 586 -8.84 25.73 70.23
CA GLY A 586 -9.68 25.76 71.43
C GLY A 586 -10.44 24.45 71.73
N TYR A 587 -9.95 23.31 71.25
CA TYR A 587 -10.65 22.01 71.32
C TYR A 587 -10.36 21.27 72.64
N ARG A 588 -11.21 20.28 72.98
CA ARG A 588 -11.11 19.51 74.25
C ARG A 588 -9.85 18.65 74.33
N GLU A 589 -9.31 18.32 73.16
CA GLU A 589 -8.14 17.49 72.91
C GLU A 589 -6.82 18.22 73.22
N ARG A 590 -6.86 19.54 73.39
CA ARG A 590 -5.68 20.37 73.69
C ARG A 590 -4.91 19.86 74.91
N ASP A 591 -5.62 19.58 76.01
CA ASP A 591 -5.00 19.14 77.27
C ASP A 591 -5.15 17.62 77.51
N ALA A 592 -5.73 16.89 76.55
CA ALA A 592 -5.96 15.46 76.66
C ALA A 592 -4.67 14.66 76.42
N LYS A 593 -4.41 13.68 77.29
CA LYS A 593 -3.31 12.70 77.11
C LYS A 593 -3.74 11.47 76.34
N ASP A 594 -5.01 11.11 76.43
CA ASP A 594 -5.62 9.99 75.72
C ASP A 594 -6.68 10.56 74.77
N ILE A 595 -6.50 10.35 73.46
CA ILE A 595 -7.39 10.85 72.41
C ILE A 595 -7.96 9.66 71.63
N GLU A 596 -9.27 9.56 71.58
CA GLU A 596 -9.95 8.54 70.79
C GLU A 596 -10.02 8.96 69.32
N ILE A 597 -9.62 8.07 68.41
CA ILE A 597 -9.71 8.30 66.96
C ILE A 597 -10.87 7.45 66.43
N PRO A 598 -12.06 8.06 66.20
CA PRO A 598 -13.21 7.33 65.69
C PRO A 598 -13.10 7.10 64.18
N ASN A 599 -13.72 6.00 63.71
CA ASN A 599 -13.94 5.70 62.29
C ASN A 599 -12.68 5.53 61.43
N ILE A 600 -11.54 5.17 62.01
CA ILE A 600 -10.32 4.80 61.29
C ILE A 600 -9.87 3.42 61.78
N ARG A 601 -9.63 2.50 60.84
CA ARG A 601 -9.09 1.17 61.13
C ARG A 601 -7.68 1.28 61.70
N GLY A 602 -7.32 0.39 62.63
CA GLY A 602 -6.01 0.43 63.29
C GLY A 602 -4.82 0.34 62.32
N ASP A 603 -4.92 -0.47 61.26
CA ASP A 603 -3.87 -0.63 60.25
C ASP A 603 -3.69 0.61 59.35
N VAL A 604 -4.80 1.27 58.99
CA VAL A 604 -4.78 2.55 58.25
C VAL A 604 -4.15 3.65 59.11
N PHE A 605 -4.52 3.73 60.39
CA PHE A 605 -3.94 4.70 61.31
C PHE A 605 -2.44 4.46 61.50
N GLU A 606 -2.00 3.21 61.62
CA GLU A 606 -0.59 2.86 61.73
C GLU A 606 0.21 3.30 60.50
N LEU A 607 -0.29 3.06 59.29
CA LEU A 607 0.37 3.50 58.05
C LEU A 607 0.43 5.02 57.93
N MET A 608 -0.63 5.73 58.33
CA MET A 608 -0.66 7.19 58.39
C MET A 608 0.40 7.72 59.37
N MET A 609 0.51 7.11 60.55
CA MET A 609 1.51 7.48 61.55
C MET A 609 2.92 7.15 61.10
N ARG A 610 3.15 6.01 60.44
CA ARG A 610 4.46 5.69 59.83
C ARG A 610 4.87 6.76 58.84
N TYR A 611 3.97 7.17 57.93
CA TYR A 611 4.23 8.26 57.01
C TYR A 611 4.63 9.57 57.71
N ILE A 612 3.91 9.97 58.77
CA ILE A 612 4.24 11.17 59.55
C ILE A 612 5.66 11.12 60.12
N TYR A 613 6.13 9.93 60.51
CA TYR A 613 7.43 9.76 61.14
C TYR A 613 8.59 9.55 60.17
N THR A 614 8.34 9.06 58.96
CA THR A 614 9.38 8.67 58.00
C THR A 614 9.34 9.43 56.67
N GLY A 615 8.20 10.03 56.33
CA GLY A 615 7.95 10.67 55.04
C GLY A 615 7.66 9.71 53.89
N SER A 616 7.64 8.40 54.14
CA SER A 616 7.43 7.38 53.11
C SER A 616 6.74 6.15 53.68
N VAL A 617 5.78 5.61 52.93
CA VAL A 617 5.07 4.38 53.29
C VAL A 617 4.68 3.64 52.02
N ASP A 618 4.74 2.31 52.07
CA ASP A 618 4.24 1.45 51.00
C ASP A 618 2.72 1.33 51.14
N VAL A 619 1.99 1.80 50.13
CA VAL A 619 0.52 1.80 50.13
C VAL A 619 0.02 0.58 49.35
N ASN A 620 -0.59 -0.36 50.07
CA ASN A 620 -1.26 -1.52 49.46
C ASN A 620 -2.66 -1.14 48.95
N LEU A 621 -3.11 -1.75 47.85
CA LEU A 621 -4.42 -1.47 47.24
C LEU A 621 -5.60 -1.68 48.19
N ASP A 622 -5.52 -2.70 49.05
CA ASP A 622 -6.58 -3.06 50.01
C ASP A 622 -6.89 -1.95 51.05
N VAL A 623 -5.88 -1.14 51.38
CA VAL A 623 -6.00 -0.04 52.35
C VAL A 623 -5.91 1.34 51.69
N ALA A 624 -5.58 1.41 50.40
CA ALA A 624 -5.29 2.66 49.70
C ALA A 624 -6.48 3.63 49.73
N GLN A 625 -7.71 3.13 49.58
CA GLN A 625 -8.91 3.98 49.64
C GLN A 625 -9.13 4.52 51.06
N ASP A 626 -9.06 3.66 52.08
CA ASP A 626 -9.25 4.05 53.48
C ASP A 626 -8.15 5.04 53.92
N LEU A 627 -6.90 4.79 53.50
CA LEU A 627 -5.75 5.64 53.75
C LEU A 627 -5.84 6.97 53.00
N LEU A 628 -6.41 7.00 51.79
CA LEU A 628 -6.71 8.25 51.07
C LEU A 628 -7.69 9.10 51.86
N ARG A 629 -8.75 8.50 52.43
CA ARG A 629 -9.72 9.24 53.27
C ARG A 629 -9.04 9.81 54.51
N ALA A 630 -8.21 9.02 55.18
CA ALA A 630 -7.46 9.45 56.35
C ALA A 630 -6.45 10.57 55.99
N ALA A 631 -5.70 10.41 54.91
CA ALA A 631 -4.74 11.40 54.45
C ALA A 631 -5.41 12.75 54.13
N ASP A 632 -6.58 12.73 53.49
CA ASP A 632 -7.37 13.93 53.23
C ASP A 632 -7.92 14.55 54.53
N GLN A 633 -8.51 13.73 55.41
CA GLN A 633 -9.04 14.17 56.70
C GLN A 633 -7.98 14.86 57.58
N TYR A 634 -6.73 14.37 57.54
CA TYR A 634 -5.61 14.92 58.30
C TYR A 634 -4.71 15.87 57.49
N LEU A 635 -5.11 16.27 56.28
CA LEU A 635 -4.39 17.22 55.41
C LEU A 635 -2.93 16.81 55.11
N LEU A 636 -2.70 15.51 54.94
CA LEU A 636 -1.39 14.93 54.61
C LEU A 636 -1.23 14.83 53.10
N GLU A 637 -0.95 15.96 52.45
CA GLU A 637 -0.88 16.07 50.98
C GLU A 637 0.10 15.09 50.30
N GLY A 638 1.25 14.82 50.91
CA GLY A 638 2.22 13.87 50.35
C GLY A 638 1.74 12.42 50.45
N LEU A 639 1.11 12.03 51.56
CA LEU A 639 0.50 10.70 51.72
C LEU A 639 -0.68 10.53 50.78
N LYS A 640 -1.51 11.57 50.66
CA LYS A 640 -2.64 11.62 49.73
C LYS A 640 -2.18 11.32 48.29
N ARG A 641 -1.10 11.95 47.83
CA ARG A 641 -0.50 11.67 46.51
C ARG A 641 0.01 10.23 46.37
N LEU A 642 0.61 9.65 47.41
CA LEU A 642 1.04 8.25 47.39
C LEU A 642 -0.17 7.31 47.26
N CYS A 643 -1.26 7.58 47.97
CA CYS A 643 -2.51 6.83 47.83
C CYS A 643 -3.11 6.99 46.43
N GLU A 644 -3.15 8.21 45.89
CA GLU A 644 -3.61 8.46 44.52
C GLU A 644 -2.80 7.68 43.49
N TYR A 645 -1.48 7.67 43.61
CA TYR A 645 -0.60 6.91 42.74
C TYR A 645 -0.85 5.40 42.85
N ALA A 646 -0.95 4.87 44.06
CA ALA A 646 -1.22 3.44 44.28
C ALA A 646 -2.56 3.01 43.67
N ILE A 647 -3.63 3.79 43.87
CA ILE A 647 -4.95 3.53 43.29
C ILE A 647 -4.91 3.62 41.76
N ALA A 648 -4.16 4.59 41.21
CA ALA A 648 -4.07 4.80 39.77
C ALA A 648 -3.44 3.63 39.00
N GLN A 649 -2.59 2.81 39.64
CA GLN A 649 -1.94 1.65 39.02
C GLN A 649 -2.91 0.50 38.70
N ASP A 650 -4.08 0.46 39.33
CA ASP A 650 -5.06 -0.64 39.22
C ASP A 650 -6.42 -0.16 38.66
N ILE A 651 -6.42 0.93 37.89
CA ILE A 651 -7.63 1.37 37.19
C ILE A 651 -7.99 0.33 36.12
N SER A 652 -9.23 -0.14 36.16
CA SER A 652 -9.81 -1.10 35.21
C SER A 652 -11.11 -0.55 34.60
N VAL A 653 -11.63 -1.23 33.57
CA VAL A 653 -12.91 -0.87 32.94
C VAL A 653 -14.06 -0.92 33.95
N GLU A 654 -14.01 -1.84 34.89
CA GLU A 654 -15.00 -2.02 35.95
C GLU A 654 -14.85 -1.01 37.08
N SER A 655 -13.61 -0.60 37.42
CA SER A 655 -13.33 0.26 38.58
C SER A 655 -13.33 1.74 38.25
N VAL A 656 -13.09 2.15 37.00
CA VAL A 656 -12.85 3.55 36.62
C VAL A 656 -13.94 4.53 37.03
N SER A 657 -15.22 4.14 36.98
CA SER A 657 -16.33 4.99 37.41
C SER A 657 -16.25 5.28 38.92
N LEU A 658 -15.97 4.25 39.73
CA LEU A 658 -15.82 4.39 41.18
C LEU A 658 -14.54 5.17 41.53
N MET A 659 -13.44 4.92 40.82
CA MET A 659 -12.19 5.65 41.04
C MET A 659 -12.32 7.14 40.70
N PHE A 660 -13.09 7.49 39.66
CA PHE A 660 -13.39 8.88 39.34
C PHE A 660 -14.22 9.53 40.46
N GLU A 661 -15.26 8.86 40.97
CA GLU A 661 -16.05 9.34 42.10
C GLU A 661 -15.22 9.55 43.36
N LEU A 662 -14.31 8.62 43.65
CA LEU A 662 -13.35 8.72 44.75
C LEU A 662 -12.45 9.96 44.58
N SER A 663 -12.01 10.23 43.36
CA SER A 663 -11.18 11.40 43.03
C SER A 663 -11.93 12.74 43.20
N GLU A 664 -13.25 12.75 43.00
CA GLU A 664 -14.09 13.92 43.26
C GLU A 664 -14.29 14.10 44.76
N ALA A 665 -14.66 13.03 45.47
CA ALA A 665 -14.97 13.05 46.90
C ALA A 665 -13.80 13.57 47.75
N PHE A 666 -12.57 13.18 47.42
CA PHE A 666 -11.36 13.55 48.16
C PHE A 666 -10.51 14.61 47.45
N ASN A 667 -11.04 15.28 46.42
CA ASN A 667 -10.28 16.25 45.61
C ASN A 667 -8.88 15.72 45.19
N ALA A 668 -8.84 14.46 44.74
CA ALA A 668 -7.63 13.69 44.48
C ALA A 668 -7.21 13.86 43.01
N LEU A 669 -6.41 14.89 42.75
CA LEU A 669 -6.20 15.42 41.39
C LEU A 669 -5.40 14.49 40.47
N THR A 670 -4.38 13.81 41.00
CA THR A 670 -3.53 12.86 40.26
C THR A 670 -4.36 11.65 39.86
N LEU A 671 -5.14 11.11 40.79
CA LEU A 671 -6.08 10.01 40.51
C LEU A 671 -7.12 10.43 39.46
N ARG A 672 -7.67 11.64 39.57
CA ARG A 672 -8.63 12.17 38.58
C ARG A 672 -8.04 12.23 37.18
N ASN A 673 -6.81 12.75 37.06
CA ASN A 673 -6.11 12.81 35.76
C ASN A 673 -5.87 11.40 35.21
N ALA A 674 -5.47 10.45 36.05
CA ALA A 674 -5.28 9.06 35.64
C ALA A 674 -6.59 8.43 35.13
N CYS A 675 -7.72 8.67 35.81
CA CYS A 675 -9.04 8.24 35.33
C CYS A 675 -9.39 8.88 33.97
N ILE A 676 -9.17 10.19 33.79
CA ILE A 676 -9.43 10.88 32.51
C ILE A 676 -8.63 10.22 31.37
N LEU A 677 -7.33 10.01 31.57
CA LEU A 677 -6.47 9.38 30.56
C LEU A 677 -6.90 7.94 30.26
N PHE A 678 -7.22 7.16 31.29
CA PHE A 678 -7.72 5.80 31.13
C PHE A 678 -9.03 5.76 30.33
N ILE A 679 -9.96 6.67 30.61
CA ILE A 679 -11.24 6.77 29.89
C ILE A 679 -11.03 7.04 28.40
N LEU A 680 -10.11 7.96 28.07
CA LEU A 680 -9.79 8.29 26.68
C LEU A 680 -9.05 7.13 25.98
N GLU A 681 -8.13 6.45 26.68
CA GLU A 681 -7.35 5.36 26.11
C GLU A 681 -8.19 4.10 25.86
N LYS A 682 -9.10 3.76 26.79
CA LYS A 682 -9.95 2.57 26.72
C LYS A 682 -11.33 2.85 26.11
N PHE A 683 -11.47 3.89 25.29
CA PHE A 683 -12.72 4.28 24.64
C PHE A 683 -13.46 3.08 24.01
N ASP A 684 -12.76 2.25 23.22
CA ASP A 684 -13.38 1.13 22.50
C ASP A 684 -14.04 0.10 23.43
N GLN A 685 -13.50 -0.06 24.65
CA GLN A 685 -14.03 -0.98 25.66
C GLN A 685 -15.12 -0.33 26.52
N LEU A 686 -15.00 0.97 26.79
CA LEU A 686 -15.91 1.71 27.67
C LEU A 686 -17.19 2.15 26.95
N SER A 687 -17.11 2.47 25.66
CA SER A 687 -18.23 3.00 24.87
C SER A 687 -19.43 2.06 24.77
N VAL A 688 -19.23 0.75 24.96
CA VAL A 688 -20.30 -0.26 25.00
C VAL A 688 -20.99 -0.36 26.36
N MET A 689 -20.44 0.26 27.40
CA MET A 689 -20.98 0.17 28.77
C MET A 689 -22.20 1.09 28.94
N PRO A 690 -23.29 0.62 29.57
CA PRO A 690 -24.52 1.42 29.71
C PRO A 690 -24.33 2.75 30.46
N TRP A 691 -23.41 2.78 31.42
CA TRP A 691 -23.12 3.94 32.26
C TRP A 691 -22.15 4.95 31.61
N TYR A 692 -21.54 4.62 30.47
CA TYR A 692 -20.48 5.43 29.85
C TYR A 692 -20.96 6.83 29.47
N SER A 693 -22.16 6.94 28.89
CA SER A 693 -22.73 8.23 28.48
C SER A 693 -22.87 9.22 29.65
N HIS A 694 -23.32 8.73 30.81
CA HIS A 694 -23.42 9.52 32.04
C HIS A 694 -22.04 9.86 32.61
N LEU A 695 -21.09 8.92 32.57
CA LEU A 695 -19.73 9.16 33.02
C LEU A 695 -19.06 10.27 32.20
N ILE A 696 -19.17 10.24 30.87
CA ILE A 696 -18.57 11.26 29.99
C ILE A 696 -19.10 12.66 30.30
N GLN A 697 -20.41 12.82 30.53
CA GLN A 697 -20.98 14.11 30.91
C GLN A 697 -20.37 14.68 32.20
N ARG A 698 -20.07 13.82 33.18
CA ARG A 698 -19.40 14.21 34.43
C ARG A 698 -17.91 14.50 34.24
N VAL A 699 -17.25 13.74 33.38
CA VAL A 699 -15.79 13.77 33.18
C VAL A 699 -15.35 14.93 32.27
N LEU A 700 -16.22 15.43 31.40
CA LEU A 700 -15.90 16.47 30.41
C LEU A 700 -15.36 17.79 31.00
N PRO A 701 -15.98 18.40 32.04
CA PRO A 701 -15.44 19.61 32.67
C PRO A 701 -14.04 19.41 33.25
N GLU A 702 -13.80 18.25 33.86
CA GLU A 702 -12.51 17.88 34.43
C GLU A 702 -11.46 17.60 33.35
N THR A 703 -11.87 16.96 32.25
CA THR A 703 -11.04 16.74 31.06
C THR A 703 -10.56 18.07 30.48
N ARG A 704 -11.47 19.04 30.33
CA ARG A 704 -11.14 20.40 29.92
C ARG A 704 -10.12 21.05 30.85
N SER A 705 -10.37 21.01 32.16
CA SER A 705 -9.46 21.57 33.17
C SER A 705 -8.06 20.94 33.11
N TYR A 706 -8.00 19.61 32.95
CA TYR A 706 -6.76 18.87 32.77
C TYR A 706 -5.96 19.38 31.56
N PHE A 707 -6.58 19.44 30.38
CA PHE A 707 -5.88 19.87 29.16
C PHE A 707 -5.50 21.35 29.18
N VAL A 708 -6.35 22.24 29.70
CA VAL A 708 -6.01 23.66 29.88
C VAL A 708 -4.74 23.80 30.72
N ARG A 709 -4.65 23.05 31.83
CA ARG A 709 -3.45 23.06 32.70
C ARG A 709 -2.24 22.43 32.02
N ALA A 710 -2.39 21.29 31.37
CA ALA A 710 -1.29 20.57 30.73
C ALA A 710 -0.65 21.40 29.60
N LEU A 711 -1.48 21.96 28.71
CA LEU A 711 -1.03 22.72 27.55
C LEU A 711 -0.51 24.12 27.90
N THR A 712 -0.91 24.68 29.05
CA THR A 712 -0.39 25.97 29.54
C THR A 712 0.90 25.83 30.35
N ARG A 713 1.13 24.68 31.04
CA ARG A 713 2.35 24.45 31.84
C ARG A 713 3.58 24.15 30.99
N ALA A 714 3.42 23.46 29.87
CA ALA A 714 4.51 23.14 28.94
C ALA A 714 5.36 24.37 28.56
N THR A 715 4.74 25.54 28.41
CA THR A 715 5.43 26.79 28.04
C THR A 715 6.22 27.46 29.17
N GLN A 716 6.03 27.07 30.44
CA GLN A 716 6.76 27.65 31.57
C GLN A 716 8.08 26.94 31.87
N ALA A 717 8.24 25.68 31.44
CA ALA A 717 9.49 24.94 31.58
C ALA A 717 10.60 25.49 30.66
N ASP A 718 10.24 25.92 29.43
CA ASP A 718 11.17 26.48 28.45
C ASP A 718 11.67 27.90 28.77
N MET A 719 10.98 28.65 29.63
CA MET A 719 11.45 29.97 30.09
C MET A 719 12.38 29.90 31.31
N ARG A 720 12.75 28.71 31.78
CA ARG A 720 13.63 28.50 32.95
C ARG A 720 14.94 27.76 32.63
N VAL A 721 15.35 27.70 31.37
CA VAL A 721 16.68 27.20 30.96
C VAL A 721 17.61 28.35 30.63
#